data_AF-A0A8H5EYW9-F1
#
_entry.id   AF-A0A8H5EYW9-F1
#
_cell.length_a   1.000
_cell.length_b   1.000
_cell.length_c   1.000
_cell.angle_alpha   90.00
_cell.angle_beta   90.00
_cell.angle_gamma   90.00
#
_symmetry.space_group_name_H-M   'P 1'
#
loop_
_entity.id
_entity.type
_entity.pdbx_description
1 polymer ?
#
loop_
_entity_poly.entity_id
_entity_poly.type
_entity_poly.pdbx_seq_one_letter_code
_entity_poly.pdbx_strand_id
1 'polypeptide(L)'
;MKTTYQANLPPELNGEIAAFCSGEYLRHLALVNKEFQAHAEKLLYARVAVRTEQEWRVGAFETLATNATKAGYVKFLSLEFSREKRPTDSAIVEKLLTAGPALKNLRDFRIQLRDDLRNEVDGLNDMLRAGHFHLNTLFSDNDFDFDMILEGQNDLTVIGIFQVSDGDAPESLLKSVEGRSLLTVGLTRETYLPVYNYIYMVPELLSLEQAQKFDIILGQAFEDDAMFAVSVKAERVTCAFVYFQNVPSKEIFEAFIAAASRIFVNLCELEMNLGCIGDTLEAWRKAPVSWPETISKLEIRDWSPGDFGSRKRRDESPDTNVKLAHYIPSCGPGYEIPFRGRSGFAGELYKNGYQVLWIDQRGTGLSTALSPDTVPSHIQTPRETADYIKHFLARNIVRDCEAIRHILLDNRPNEEDRKWTILGQSWGGWLSLTYLSFHPEGLKEVWLTGGLAPIALNEPGEVYKRLIPRLAKRNAIYYQKYPADIARIRKIAAYLDSNDVVLPNGTTLSITVLQLLGMSFGAKGGIDNVHQIIFRVAQDLEIFGKLSYKTLHMIEQEHGFDGNPLYAILQEPIYCQGAPARWAAKRAFESEPQFSWNHVKSLSDSEPLYLLGETMLPEMYDSFAGLRPWKEVAHILAEDDNWTPPFDLEQLAKNEVKVSAVTYYDDMYVDFDLAQDTARRVKNIEQYITNQHGHDGLRQDASDVIGKLIQLSKREYD
;
A
#
# COMPACT_ATOMS: atom_id res chain seq x y z
N MET A 1 8.80 -10.35 -54.16
CA MET A 1 8.36 -11.49 -53.32
C MET A 1 7.54 -10.95 -52.16
N LYS A 2 6.22 -11.05 -52.21
CA LYS A 2 5.35 -10.98 -51.03
C LYS A 2 4.54 -12.28 -51.03
N THR A 3 5.16 -13.33 -50.53
CA THR A 3 4.50 -14.61 -50.25
C THR A 3 3.77 -14.41 -48.93
N THR A 4 2.46 -14.20 -49.00
CA THR A 4 1.57 -14.26 -47.83
C THR A 4 1.48 -15.73 -47.43
N TYR A 5 2.24 -16.13 -46.42
CA TYR A 5 2.03 -17.42 -45.75
C TYR A 5 0.69 -17.35 -45.01
N GLN A 6 -0.40 -17.79 -45.65
CA GLN A 6 -1.59 -18.24 -44.93
C GLN A 6 -1.32 -19.68 -44.50
N ALA A 7 -0.71 -19.84 -43.32
CA ALA A 7 -0.72 -21.11 -42.63
C ALA A 7 -2.12 -21.24 -42.00
N ASN A 8 -2.97 -22.11 -42.56
CA ASN A 8 -4.20 -22.54 -41.88
C ASN A 8 -3.77 -23.27 -40.61
N LEU A 9 -3.90 -22.62 -39.46
CA LEU A 9 -3.67 -23.25 -38.18
C LEU A 9 -4.73 -24.36 -37.98
N PRO A 10 -4.35 -25.52 -37.42
CA PRO A 10 -5.32 -26.51 -36.96
C PRO A 10 -6.42 -25.87 -36.08
N PRO A 11 -7.72 -26.15 -36.29
CA PRO A 11 -8.81 -25.56 -35.52
C PRO A 11 -8.65 -25.69 -34.00
N GLU A 12 -8.01 -26.77 -33.54
CA GLU A 12 -7.71 -27.03 -32.14
C GLU A 12 -6.75 -25.99 -31.55
N LEU A 13 -5.79 -25.50 -32.33
CA LEU A 13 -4.84 -24.47 -31.90
C LEU A 13 -5.46 -23.07 -31.86
N ASN A 14 -6.49 -22.81 -32.67
CA ASN A 14 -7.17 -21.51 -32.67
C ASN A 14 -7.87 -21.24 -31.32
N GLY A 15 -8.39 -22.27 -30.65
CA GLY A 15 -8.92 -22.18 -29.30
C GLY A 15 -7.87 -21.87 -28.25
N GLU A 16 -6.74 -22.58 -28.28
CA GLU A 16 -5.62 -22.38 -27.34
C GLU A 16 -4.97 -21.00 -27.50
N ILE A 17 -4.74 -20.56 -28.73
CA ILE A 17 -4.19 -19.22 -29.03
C ILE A 17 -5.12 -18.13 -28.49
N ALA A 18 -6.44 -18.29 -28.69
CA ALA A 18 -7.40 -17.35 -28.14
C ALA A 18 -7.38 -17.34 -26.60
N ALA A 19 -7.16 -18.47 -25.93
CA ALA A 19 -7.07 -18.55 -24.48
C ALA A 19 -5.87 -17.79 -23.88
N PHE A 20 -4.78 -17.60 -24.64
CA PHE A 20 -3.64 -16.76 -24.24
C PHE A 20 -3.87 -15.25 -24.45
N CYS A 21 -4.94 -14.86 -25.13
CA CYS A 21 -5.20 -13.46 -25.46
C CYS A 21 -5.88 -12.73 -24.29
N SER A 22 -5.51 -11.46 -24.06
CA SER A 22 -6.21 -10.59 -23.11
C SER A 22 -7.65 -10.34 -23.55
N GLY A 23 -8.54 -9.98 -22.62
CA GLY A 23 -9.94 -9.65 -22.93
C GLY A 23 -10.10 -8.51 -23.95
N GLU A 24 -9.18 -7.54 -23.96
CA GLU A 24 -9.14 -6.48 -24.97
C GLU A 24 -8.81 -7.05 -26.36
N TYR A 25 -7.80 -7.90 -26.46
CA TYR A 25 -7.40 -8.51 -27.72
C TYR A 25 -8.44 -9.49 -28.25
N LEU A 26 -9.12 -10.22 -27.36
CA LEU A 26 -10.25 -11.08 -27.71
C LEU A 26 -11.40 -10.30 -28.35
N ARG A 27 -11.70 -9.07 -27.88
CA ARG A 27 -12.71 -8.22 -28.52
C ARG A 27 -12.30 -7.83 -29.94
N HIS A 28 -11.03 -7.48 -30.13
CA HIS A 28 -10.50 -7.21 -31.46
C HIS A 28 -10.59 -8.44 -32.37
N LEU A 29 -10.15 -9.62 -31.90
CA LEU A 29 -10.27 -10.87 -32.64
C LEU A 29 -11.72 -11.19 -33.02
N ALA A 30 -12.67 -11.02 -32.09
CA ALA A 30 -14.09 -11.21 -32.33
C ALA A 30 -14.68 -10.26 -33.38
N LEU A 31 -14.16 -9.03 -33.48
CA LEU A 31 -14.67 -8.02 -34.41
C LEU A 31 -14.02 -8.09 -35.81
N VAL A 32 -12.71 -8.38 -35.88
CA VAL A 32 -11.95 -8.19 -37.12
C VAL A 32 -11.44 -9.49 -37.76
N ASN A 33 -11.42 -10.62 -37.04
CA ASN A 33 -10.86 -11.87 -37.54
C ASN A 33 -11.90 -13.00 -37.58
N LYS A 34 -12.38 -13.33 -38.79
CA LYS A 34 -13.41 -14.36 -39.01
C LYS A 34 -12.99 -15.77 -38.56
N GLU A 35 -11.70 -16.09 -38.57
CA GLU A 35 -11.19 -17.40 -38.16
C GLU A 35 -11.23 -17.57 -36.65
N PHE A 36 -10.86 -16.52 -35.91
CA PHE A 36 -10.86 -16.52 -34.45
C PHE A 36 -12.18 -16.06 -33.83
N GLN A 37 -13.11 -15.53 -34.63
CA GLN A 37 -14.35 -14.91 -34.13
C GLN A 37 -15.13 -15.81 -33.19
N ALA A 38 -15.46 -17.03 -33.59
CA ALA A 38 -16.25 -17.95 -32.77
C ALA A 38 -15.52 -18.38 -31.48
N HIS A 39 -14.20 -18.55 -31.54
CA HIS A 39 -13.36 -18.92 -30.41
C HIS A 39 -13.26 -17.76 -29.40
N ALA A 40 -13.05 -16.55 -29.92
CA ALA A 40 -12.96 -15.34 -29.12
C ALA A 40 -14.31 -14.98 -28.48
N GLU A 41 -15.43 -15.06 -29.22
CA GLU A 41 -16.77 -14.84 -28.67
C GLU A 41 -17.10 -15.87 -27.58
N LYS A 42 -16.76 -17.15 -27.78
CA LYS A 42 -16.97 -18.18 -26.76
C LYS A 42 -16.21 -17.89 -25.46
N LEU A 43 -14.98 -17.39 -25.54
CA LEU A 43 -14.19 -17.00 -24.36
C LEU A 43 -14.71 -15.71 -23.71
N LEU A 44 -15.10 -14.71 -24.51
CA LEU A 44 -15.64 -13.44 -24.02
C LEU A 44 -16.96 -13.60 -23.26
N TYR A 45 -17.85 -14.46 -23.76
CA TYR A 45 -19.16 -14.72 -23.14
C TYR A 45 -19.13 -15.83 -22.09
N ALA A 46 -18.02 -16.59 -21.96
CA ALA A 46 -17.92 -17.63 -20.93
C ALA A 46 -18.08 -17.08 -19.50
N ARG A 47 -17.63 -15.84 -19.27
CA ARG A 47 -17.70 -15.16 -17.98
C ARG A 47 -18.27 -13.75 -18.15
N VAL A 48 -19.52 -13.55 -17.74
CA VAL A 48 -20.22 -12.26 -17.83
C VAL A 48 -20.35 -11.67 -16.43
N ALA A 49 -19.67 -10.54 -16.18
CA ALA A 49 -19.74 -9.82 -14.91
C ALA A 49 -20.09 -8.34 -15.16
N VAL A 50 -21.25 -7.92 -14.67
CA VAL A 50 -21.83 -6.60 -14.93
C VAL A 50 -22.15 -5.89 -13.62
N ARG A 51 -21.71 -4.64 -13.53
CA ARG A 51 -22.19 -3.66 -12.56
C ARG A 51 -22.98 -2.58 -13.30
N THR A 52 -24.20 -2.26 -12.88
CA THR A 52 -25.09 -1.35 -13.63
C THR A 52 -24.57 0.09 -13.72
N GLU A 53 -23.55 0.45 -12.95
CA GLU A 53 -22.79 1.71 -13.11
C GLU A 53 -22.04 1.82 -14.44
N GLN A 54 -21.66 0.68 -15.03
CA GLN A 54 -20.86 0.60 -16.25
C GLN A 54 -21.79 0.41 -17.45
N GLU A 55 -22.38 1.51 -17.95
CA GLU A 55 -23.39 1.50 -19.02
C GLU A 55 -22.98 0.68 -20.25
N TRP A 56 -21.69 0.69 -20.61
CA TRP A 56 -21.16 -0.07 -21.75
C TRP A 56 -21.16 -1.60 -21.54
N ARG A 57 -21.20 -2.10 -20.30
CA ARG A 57 -21.31 -3.54 -19.99
C ARG A 57 -22.74 -4.06 -19.98
N VAL A 58 -23.72 -3.17 -19.81
CA VAL A 58 -25.15 -3.52 -19.77
C VAL A 58 -25.62 -4.13 -21.10
N GLY A 59 -25.00 -3.74 -22.22
CA GLY A 59 -25.29 -4.29 -23.55
C GLY A 59 -25.07 -5.81 -23.69
N ALA A 60 -24.35 -6.45 -22.75
CA ALA A 60 -24.23 -7.89 -22.72
C ALA A 60 -25.61 -8.57 -22.54
N PHE A 61 -26.48 -8.06 -21.66
CA PHE A 61 -27.79 -8.66 -21.42
C PHE A 61 -28.75 -8.53 -22.61
N GLU A 62 -28.64 -7.44 -23.39
CA GLU A 62 -29.34 -7.34 -24.67
C GLU A 62 -28.92 -8.46 -25.63
N THR A 63 -27.62 -8.73 -25.70
CA THR A 63 -27.08 -9.79 -26.55
C THR A 63 -27.49 -11.18 -26.05
N LEU A 64 -27.47 -11.41 -24.74
CA LEU A 64 -27.90 -12.68 -24.15
C LEU A 64 -29.39 -12.93 -24.39
N ALA A 65 -30.25 -11.91 -24.26
CA ALA A 65 -31.68 -12.02 -24.49
C ALA A 65 -32.04 -12.27 -25.97
N THR A 66 -31.24 -11.77 -26.91
CA THR A 66 -31.53 -11.84 -28.36
C THR A 66 -30.74 -12.91 -29.11
N ASN A 67 -29.70 -13.48 -28.50
CA ASN A 67 -28.82 -14.47 -29.16
C ASN A 67 -28.61 -15.71 -28.28
N ALA A 68 -29.43 -16.73 -28.52
CA ALA A 68 -29.40 -17.99 -27.78
C ALA A 68 -28.05 -18.74 -27.90
N THR A 69 -27.30 -18.57 -29.01
CA THR A 69 -25.98 -19.19 -29.18
C THR A 69 -24.97 -18.59 -28.21
N LYS A 70 -24.94 -17.25 -28.10
CA LYS A 70 -24.04 -16.54 -27.16
C LYS A 70 -24.45 -16.74 -25.71
N ALA A 71 -25.75 -16.75 -25.42
CA ALA A 71 -26.26 -17.14 -24.10
C ALA A 71 -25.81 -18.56 -23.71
N GLY A 72 -25.82 -19.49 -24.67
CA GLY A 72 -25.30 -20.83 -24.46
C GLY A 72 -23.80 -20.92 -24.19
N TYR A 73 -23.01 -19.85 -24.32
CA TYR A 73 -21.58 -19.87 -23.95
C TYR A 73 -21.34 -19.51 -22.48
N VAL A 74 -22.29 -18.85 -21.82
CA VAL A 74 -22.13 -18.37 -20.45
C VAL A 74 -21.99 -19.55 -19.49
N LYS A 75 -20.91 -19.53 -18.71
CA LYS A 75 -20.65 -20.48 -17.62
C LYS A 75 -20.71 -19.81 -16.25
N PHE A 76 -20.29 -18.55 -16.20
CA PHE A 76 -20.33 -17.71 -15.01
C PHE A 76 -21.09 -16.42 -15.32
N LEU A 77 -22.06 -16.06 -14.48
CA LEU A 77 -22.83 -14.83 -14.57
C LEU A 77 -22.87 -14.12 -13.22
N SER A 78 -22.47 -12.85 -13.20
CA SER A 78 -22.50 -11.98 -12.01
C SER A 78 -23.17 -10.65 -12.34
N LEU A 79 -24.21 -10.29 -11.57
CA LEU A 79 -24.97 -9.06 -11.74
C LEU A 79 -25.03 -8.27 -10.44
N GLU A 80 -24.46 -7.07 -10.45
CA GLU A 80 -24.44 -6.16 -9.31
C GLU A 80 -25.13 -4.84 -9.67
N PHE A 81 -26.13 -4.44 -8.88
CA PHE A 81 -26.81 -3.17 -9.07
C PHE A 81 -26.09 -2.02 -8.37
N SER A 82 -26.00 -0.87 -9.05
CA SER A 82 -25.57 0.40 -8.48
C SER A 82 -26.34 0.73 -7.19
N ARG A 83 -25.66 1.38 -6.23
CA ARG A 83 -26.35 1.94 -5.04
C ARG A 83 -27.43 2.94 -5.44
N GLU A 84 -27.14 3.74 -6.47
CA GLU A 84 -28.10 4.70 -7.03
C GLU A 84 -29.05 4.00 -8.01
N LYS A 85 -30.34 4.31 -7.87
CA LYS A 85 -31.40 3.82 -8.77
C LYS A 85 -31.21 4.31 -10.20
N ARG A 86 -31.19 3.39 -11.15
CA ARG A 86 -31.13 3.70 -12.58
C ARG A 86 -32.41 3.30 -13.29
N PRO A 87 -32.90 4.11 -14.25
CA PRO A 87 -34.12 3.80 -15.00
C PRO A 87 -34.09 2.46 -15.75
N THR A 88 -32.91 1.94 -16.06
CA THR A 88 -32.71 0.71 -16.83
C THR A 88 -32.63 -0.55 -15.96
N ASP A 89 -32.58 -0.43 -14.63
CA ASP A 89 -32.30 -1.56 -13.74
C ASP A 89 -33.34 -2.70 -13.89
N SER A 90 -34.64 -2.40 -13.88
CA SER A 90 -35.70 -3.40 -14.08
C SER A 90 -35.61 -4.07 -15.46
N ALA A 91 -35.35 -3.29 -16.51
CA ALA A 91 -35.21 -3.83 -17.87
C ALA A 91 -34.01 -4.78 -18.02
N ILE A 92 -32.99 -4.67 -17.17
CA ILE A 92 -31.87 -5.62 -17.14
C ILE A 92 -32.32 -6.96 -16.57
N VAL A 93 -33.13 -6.94 -15.50
CA VAL A 93 -33.70 -8.16 -14.91
C VAL A 93 -34.62 -8.86 -15.91
N GLU A 94 -35.51 -8.13 -16.60
CA GLU A 94 -36.36 -8.68 -17.66
C GLU A 94 -35.56 -9.35 -18.78
N LYS A 95 -34.44 -8.75 -19.20
CA LYS A 95 -33.54 -9.32 -20.22
C LYS A 95 -32.84 -10.58 -19.71
N LEU A 96 -32.43 -10.61 -18.44
CA LEU A 96 -31.89 -11.81 -17.82
C LEU A 96 -32.94 -12.94 -17.81
N LEU A 97 -34.16 -12.67 -17.38
CA LEU A 97 -35.26 -13.65 -17.39
C LEU A 97 -35.53 -14.18 -18.81
N THR A 98 -35.49 -13.30 -19.81
CA THR A 98 -35.64 -13.67 -21.23
C THR A 98 -34.49 -14.57 -21.71
N ALA A 99 -33.26 -14.31 -21.26
CA ALA A 99 -32.09 -15.10 -21.62
C ALA A 99 -32.03 -16.46 -20.91
N GLY A 100 -32.65 -16.58 -19.73
CA GLY A 100 -32.63 -17.74 -18.82
C GLY A 100 -32.70 -19.10 -19.52
N PRO A 101 -33.73 -19.36 -20.36
CA PRO A 101 -33.88 -20.64 -21.08
C PRO A 101 -32.71 -21.00 -22.00
N ALA A 102 -31.91 -20.02 -22.45
CA ALA A 102 -30.77 -20.24 -23.34
C ALA A 102 -29.43 -20.40 -22.59
N LEU A 103 -29.37 -20.15 -21.28
CA LEU A 103 -28.17 -20.21 -20.43
C LEU A 103 -27.77 -21.65 -20.03
N LYS A 104 -27.95 -22.64 -20.92
CA LYS A 104 -27.78 -24.09 -20.65
C LYS A 104 -26.45 -24.53 -20.02
N ASN A 105 -25.39 -23.73 -20.19
CA ASN A 105 -24.05 -24.02 -19.68
C ASN A 105 -23.69 -23.24 -18.41
N LEU A 106 -24.62 -22.45 -17.87
CA LEU A 106 -24.42 -21.70 -16.63
C LEU A 106 -24.18 -22.68 -15.47
N ARG A 107 -23.11 -22.43 -14.71
CA ARG A 107 -22.69 -23.21 -13.54
C ARG A 107 -22.53 -22.33 -12.30
N ASP A 108 -22.24 -21.05 -12.47
CA ASP A 108 -22.01 -20.14 -11.37
C ASP A 108 -22.84 -18.88 -11.58
N PHE A 109 -23.72 -18.58 -10.62
CA PHE A 109 -24.59 -17.41 -10.68
C PHE A 109 -24.46 -16.57 -9.42
N ARG A 110 -24.29 -15.26 -9.60
CA ARG A 110 -24.23 -14.29 -8.51
C ARG A 110 -25.09 -13.08 -8.80
N ILE A 111 -25.90 -12.68 -7.84
CA ILE A 111 -26.76 -11.51 -7.97
C ILE A 111 -26.88 -10.76 -6.66
N GLN A 112 -26.79 -9.43 -6.70
CA GLN A 112 -27.08 -8.58 -5.56
C GLN A 112 -28.10 -7.52 -5.94
N LEU A 113 -29.34 -7.69 -5.47
CA LEU A 113 -30.48 -6.82 -5.70
C LEU A 113 -30.50 -5.66 -4.72
N ARG A 114 -31.02 -4.53 -5.19
CA ARG A 114 -31.39 -3.39 -4.35
C ARG A 114 -32.85 -3.55 -3.92
N ASP A 115 -33.21 -3.01 -2.77
CA ASP A 115 -34.56 -3.15 -2.18
C ASP A 115 -35.73 -2.84 -3.14
N ASP A 116 -35.56 -1.92 -4.08
CA ASP A 116 -36.60 -1.53 -5.05
C ASP A 116 -36.78 -2.50 -6.23
N LEU A 117 -35.91 -3.50 -6.36
CA LEU A 117 -35.99 -4.57 -7.36
C LEU A 117 -36.56 -5.88 -6.81
N ARG A 118 -36.98 -5.89 -5.53
CA ARG A 118 -37.52 -7.09 -4.88
C ARG A 118 -38.76 -7.67 -5.56
N ASN A 119 -39.53 -6.85 -6.28
CA ASN A 119 -40.68 -7.33 -7.06
C ASN A 119 -40.29 -8.28 -8.21
N GLU A 120 -39.02 -8.32 -8.61
CA GLU A 120 -38.53 -9.20 -9.67
C GLU A 120 -38.00 -10.54 -9.13
N VAL A 121 -37.92 -10.71 -7.82
CA VAL A 121 -37.36 -11.91 -7.16
C VAL A 121 -38.15 -13.16 -7.52
N ASP A 122 -39.48 -13.09 -7.57
CA ASP A 122 -40.33 -14.23 -7.92
C ASP A 122 -39.98 -14.80 -9.30
N GLY A 123 -39.81 -13.93 -10.31
CA GLY A 123 -39.41 -14.35 -11.65
C GLY A 123 -38.01 -14.96 -11.69
N LEU A 124 -37.08 -14.45 -10.88
CA LEU A 124 -35.73 -15.01 -10.75
C LEU A 124 -35.74 -16.38 -10.06
N ASN A 125 -36.55 -16.56 -9.02
CA ASN A 125 -36.72 -17.85 -8.37
C ASN A 125 -37.32 -18.89 -9.33
N ASP A 126 -38.35 -18.51 -10.10
CA ASP A 126 -38.95 -19.36 -11.14
C ASP A 126 -37.91 -19.77 -12.19
N MET A 127 -37.10 -18.83 -12.67
CA MET A 127 -36.02 -19.10 -13.62
C MET A 127 -35.00 -20.10 -13.05
N LEU A 128 -34.61 -19.94 -11.79
CA LEU A 128 -33.66 -20.81 -11.10
C LEU A 128 -34.24 -22.22 -10.89
N ARG A 129 -35.55 -22.35 -10.66
CA ARG A 129 -36.22 -23.65 -10.51
C ARG A 129 -36.49 -24.37 -11.83
N ALA A 130 -36.67 -23.64 -12.92
CA ALA A 130 -37.17 -24.17 -14.20
C ALA A 130 -36.30 -25.25 -14.88
N GLY A 131 -35.10 -25.53 -14.38
CA GLY A 131 -34.24 -26.62 -14.87
C GLY A 131 -33.58 -26.34 -16.22
N HIS A 132 -33.48 -25.06 -16.62
CA HIS A 132 -32.80 -24.65 -17.85
C HIS A 132 -31.27 -24.84 -17.81
N PHE A 133 -30.71 -24.82 -16.60
CA PHE A 133 -29.30 -24.97 -16.30
C PHE A 133 -29.13 -25.55 -14.89
N HIS A 134 -27.95 -26.06 -14.58
CA HIS A 134 -27.62 -26.69 -13.31
C HIS A 134 -26.43 -25.97 -12.68
N LEU A 135 -26.66 -25.27 -11.57
CA LEU A 135 -25.64 -24.49 -10.88
C LEU A 135 -24.81 -25.38 -9.95
N ASN A 136 -23.51 -25.11 -9.89
CA ASN A 136 -22.61 -25.58 -8.84
C ASN A 136 -22.59 -24.60 -7.67
N THR A 137 -22.66 -23.30 -7.97
CA THR A 137 -22.52 -22.19 -7.01
C THR A 137 -23.60 -21.13 -7.24
N LEU A 138 -24.25 -20.69 -6.16
CA LEU A 138 -25.20 -19.58 -6.16
C LEU A 138 -24.82 -18.58 -5.07
N PHE A 139 -24.64 -17.30 -5.40
CA PHE A 139 -24.58 -16.22 -4.43
C PHE A 139 -25.72 -15.22 -4.64
N SER A 140 -26.53 -14.96 -3.62
CA SER A 140 -27.66 -14.03 -3.70
C SER A 140 -27.88 -13.27 -2.40
N ASP A 141 -28.83 -12.32 -2.39
CA ASP A 141 -29.36 -11.78 -1.15
C ASP A 141 -30.30 -12.80 -0.47
N ASN A 142 -30.64 -12.53 0.80
CA ASN A 142 -31.48 -13.42 1.62
C ASN A 142 -32.97 -13.43 1.21
N ASP A 143 -33.39 -12.55 0.30
CA ASP A 143 -34.79 -12.45 -0.16
C ASP A 143 -35.19 -13.58 -1.13
N PHE A 144 -34.25 -14.39 -1.61
CA PHE A 144 -34.51 -15.51 -2.53
C PHE A 144 -35.13 -16.70 -1.81
N ASP A 145 -36.04 -17.40 -2.50
CA ASP A 145 -36.72 -18.59 -1.96
C ASP A 145 -35.83 -19.83 -2.18
N PHE A 146 -34.95 -20.10 -1.23
CA PHE A 146 -34.01 -21.22 -1.32
C PHE A 146 -34.69 -22.58 -1.28
N ASP A 147 -35.82 -22.73 -0.58
CA ASP A 147 -36.64 -23.95 -0.61
C ASP A 147 -37.02 -24.27 -2.06
N MET A 148 -37.60 -23.28 -2.74
CA MET A 148 -38.06 -23.42 -4.10
C MET A 148 -36.92 -23.63 -5.11
N ILE A 149 -35.79 -22.94 -4.94
CA ILE A 149 -34.62 -23.07 -5.81
C ILE A 149 -34.01 -24.47 -5.71
N LEU A 150 -33.89 -24.99 -4.49
CA LEU A 150 -33.23 -26.28 -4.23
C LEU A 150 -33.97 -27.46 -4.86
N GLU A 151 -35.29 -27.37 -5.08
CA GLU A 151 -36.07 -28.37 -5.81
C GLU A 151 -35.65 -28.53 -7.28
N GLY A 152 -35.21 -27.44 -7.92
CA GLY A 152 -34.81 -27.41 -9.34
C GLY A 152 -33.31 -27.55 -9.57
N GLN A 153 -32.49 -27.31 -8.54
CA GLN A 153 -31.03 -27.22 -8.64
C GLN A 153 -30.34 -28.34 -7.86
N ASN A 154 -30.37 -29.58 -8.38
CA ASN A 154 -29.81 -30.75 -7.69
C ASN A 154 -28.27 -30.81 -7.65
N ASP A 155 -27.60 -30.13 -8.59
CA ASP A 155 -26.12 -30.12 -8.68
C ASP A 155 -25.46 -29.05 -7.80
N LEU A 156 -26.27 -28.21 -7.14
CA LEU A 156 -25.78 -27.11 -6.31
C LEU A 156 -25.01 -27.64 -5.10
N THR A 157 -23.78 -27.13 -4.94
CA THR A 157 -22.84 -27.53 -3.87
C THR A 157 -22.48 -26.38 -2.94
N VAL A 158 -22.63 -25.13 -3.39
CA VAL A 158 -22.32 -23.92 -2.62
C VAL A 158 -23.47 -22.90 -2.71
N ILE A 159 -23.96 -22.43 -1.56
CA ILE A 159 -24.82 -21.25 -1.44
C ILE A 159 -24.10 -20.19 -0.62
N GLY A 160 -24.00 -18.98 -1.19
CA GLY A 160 -23.55 -17.79 -0.49
C GLY A 160 -24.65 -16.75 -0.35
N ILE A 161 -24.79 -16.15 0.82
CA ILE A 161 -25.74 -15.07 1.07
C ILE A 161 -24.99 -13.77 1.36
N PHE A 162 -25.26 -12.73 0.59
CA PHE A 162 -24.70 -11.40 0.81
C PHE A 162 -25.46 -10.61 1.88
N GLN A 163 -24.73 -9.72 2.56
CA GLN A 163 -25.27 -8.73 3.51
C GLN A 163 -26.19 -9.32 4.56
N VAL A 164 -25.78 -10.45 5.14
CA VAL A 164 -26.51 -11.08 6.23
C VAL A 164 -26.57 -10.11 7.42
N SER A 165 -27.77 -9.84 7.93
CA SER A 165 -27.94 -9.13 9.20
C SER A 165 -27.80 -10.10 10.37
N ASP A 166 -27.44 -9.60 11.56
CA ASP A 166 -27.45 -10.37 12.82
C ASP A 166 -28.89 -10.86 13.10
N GLY A 167 -29.23 -12.08 12.66
CA GLY A 167 -30.59 -12.61 12.79
C GLY A 167 -31.08 -13.46 11.63
N ASP A 168 -30.68 -13.12 10.39
CA ASP A 168 -31.50 -13.48 9.22
C ASP A 168 -31.02 -14.71 8.42
N ALA A 169 -29.74 -15.10 8.50
CA ALA A 169 -29.21 -16.12 7.57
C ALA A 169 -29.47 -17.58 7.94
N PRO A 170 -29.44 -18.01 9.21
CA PRO A 170 -29.46 -19.46 9.44
C PRO A 170 -30.86 -20.07 9.45
N GLU A 171 -31.91 -19.37 9.89
CA GLU A 171 -33.24 -19.99 10.00
C GLU A 171 -33.87 -20.35 8.64
N SER A 172 -33.73 -19.50 7.62
CA SER A 172 -34.27 -19.75 6.27
C SER A 172 -33.57 -20.95 5.62
N LEU A 173 -32.24 -20.99 5.66
CA LEU A 173 -31.45 -22.05 5.04
C LEU A 173 -31.54 -23.39 5.77
N LEU A 174 -31.69 -23.37 7.09
CA LEU A 174 -31.67 -24.58 7.90
C LEU A 174 -32.94 -25.44 7.78
N LYS A 175 -34.07 -24.87 7.37
CA LYS A 175 -35.31 -25.63 7.14
C LYS A 175 -35.34 -26.32 5.77
N SER A 176 -34.55 -25.84 4.81
CA SER A 176 -34.65 -26.16 3.37
C SER A 176 -33.80 -27.31 2.84
N VAL A 177 -32.87 -27.79 3.66
CA VAL A 177 -31.68 -28.56 3.23
C VAL A 177 -31.55 -29.92 3.92
N GLU A 178 -32.61 -30.34 4.62
CA GLU A 178 -32.63 -31.61 5.37
C GLU A 178 -32.29 -32.79 4.43
N GLY A 179 -31.21 -33.51 4.74
CA GLY A 179 -30.74 -34.67 3.97
C GLY A 179 -29.89 -34.37 2.73
N ARG A 180 -29.52 -33.11 2.47
CA ARG A 180 -28.69 -32.72 1.33
C ARG A 180 -27.31 -32.20 1.75
N SER A 181 -26.28 -32.66 1.04
CA SER A 181 -24.89 -32.25 1.25
C SER A 181 -24.57 -30.89 0.60
N LEU A 182 -24.58 -29.80 1.36
CA LEU A 182 -24.49 -28.43 0.83
C LEU A 182 -23.58 -27.52 1.69
N LEU A 183 -22.69 -26.77 1.05
CA LEU A 183 -21.87 -25.76 1.73
C LEU A 183 -22.59 -24.41 1.69
N THR A 184 -22.98 -23.92 2.87
CA THR A 184 -23.73 -22.67 2.99
C THR A 184 -22.95 -21.64 3.81
N VAL A 185 -22.78 -20.44 3.23
CA VAL A 185 -22.09 -19.31 3.85
C VAL A 185 -22.91 -18.03 3.81
N GLY A 186 -22.99 -17.33 4.94
CA GLY A 186 -23.47 -15.96 5.02
C GLY A 186 -22.30 -14.99 5.10
N LEU A 187 -22.41 -13.82 4.47
CA LEU A 187 -21.34 -12.83 4.39
C LEU A 187 -21.82 -11.47 4.89
N THR A 188 -21.09 -10.91 5.84
CA THR A 188 -21.39 -9.58 6.40
C THR A 188 -20.12 -8.73 6.45
N ARG A 189 -20.35 -7.43 6.32
CA ARG A 189 -19.30 -6.42 6.35
C ARG A 189 -19.55 -5.52 7.56
N GLU A 190 -18.68 -5.63 8.55
CA GLU A 190 -18.66 -4.80 9.76
C GLU A 190 -17.44 -3.87 9.77
N THR A 191 -16.91 -3.52 8.59
CA THR A 191 -15.74 -2.63 8.45
C THR A 191 -15.94 -1.60 7.36
N TYR A 192 -15.13 -0.55 7.36
CA TYR A 192 -15.07 0.46 6.29
C TYR A 192 -14.43 -0.06 5.00
N LEU A 193 -13.80 -1.23 5.02
CA LEU A 193 -13.19 -1.84 3.85
C LEU A 193 -14.28 -2.48 2.95
N PRO A 194 -14.13 -2.44 1.61
CA PRO A 194 -15.06 -3.07 0.68
C PRO A 194 -14.85 -4.60 0.60
N VAL A 195 -14.81 -5.27 1.77
CA VAL A 195 -14.65 -6.72 1.88
C VAL A 195 -15.60 -7.27 2.95
N TYR A 196 -16.12 -8.48 2.73
CA TYR A 196 -16.82 -9.21 3.77
C TYR A 196 -15.80 -9.76 4.77
N ASN A 197 -15.86 -9.28 6.01
CA ASN A 197 -14.92 -9.67 7.07
C ASN A 197 -15.57 -10.58 8.12
N TYR A 198 -16.88 -10.77 8.06
CA TYR A 198 -17.66 -11.67 8.90
C TYR A 198 -18.23 -12.79 8.02
N ILE A 199 -18.07 -14.05 8.44
CA ILE A 199 -18.66 -15.20 7.77
C ILE A 199 -19.53 -16.02 8.72
N TYR A 200 -20.69 -16.43 8.24
CA TYR A 200 -21.63 -17.32 8.92
C TYR A 200 -21.60 -18.65 8.19
N MET A 201 -21.51 -19.76 8.91
CA MET A 201 -21.32 -21.09 8.33
C MET A 201 -22.25 -22.10 8.98
N VAL A 202 -22.75 -23.03 8.17
CA VAL A 202 -23.62 -24.13 8.61
C VAL A 202 -23.03 -25.46 8.15
N PRO A 203 -21.96 -25.95 8.81
CA PRO A 203 -21.22 -27.12 8.34
C PRO A 203 -21.89 -28.47 8.65
N GLU A 204 -23.01 -28.49 9.39
CA GLU A 204 -23.79 -29.72 9.65
C GLU A 204 -24.25 -30.41 8.37
N LEU A 205 -24.41 -29.65 7.29
CA LEU A 205 -24.85 -30.13 5.99
C LEU A 205 -23.70 -30.71 5.15
N LEU A 206 -22.46 -30.73 5.65
CA LEU A 206 -21.33 -31.23 4.89
C LEU A 206 -21.23 -32.76 4.98
N SER A 207 -21.00 -33.41 3.84
CA SER A 207 -20.42 -34.77 3.87
C SER A 207 -18.99 -34.72 4.41
N LEU A 208 -18.45 -35.86 4.86
CA LEU A 208 -17.04 -35.93 5.31
C LEU A 208 -16.07 -35.45 4.22
N GLU A 209 -16.32 -35.81 2.95
CA GLU A 209 -15.50 -35.35 1.83
C GLU A 209 -15.57 -33.83 1.65
N GLN A 210 -16.77 -33.24 1.77
CA GLN A 210 -16.94 -31.79 1.67
C GLN A 210 -16.27 -31.07 2.85
N ALA A 211 -16.36 -31.62 4.07
CA ALA A 211 -15.68 -31.06 5.23
C ALA A 211 -14.15 -31.08 5.06
N GLN A 212 -13.58 -32.16 4.52
CA GLN A 212 -12.15 -32.27 4.24
C GLN A 212 -11.65 -31.30 3.17
N LYS A 213 -12.50 -31.05 2.15
CA LYS A 213 -12.21 -30.18 1.00
C LYS A 213 -12.81 -28.78 1.14
N PHE A 214 -13.30 -28.40 2.32
CA PHE A 214 -14.05 -27.16 2.52
C PHE A 214 -13.24 -25.93 2.07
N ASP A 215 -11.95 -25.88 2.37
CA ASP A 215 -11.03 -24.83 1.94
C ASP A 215 -10.88 -24.74 0.42
N ILE A 216 -10.87 -25.88 -0.26
CA ILE A 216 -10.75 -25.94 -1.72
C ILE A 216 -12.07 -25.49 -2.36
N ILE A 217 -13.19 -26.02 -1.90
CA ILE A 217 -14.52 -25.74 -2.46
C ILE A 217 -14.87 -24.26 -2.26
N LEU A 218 -14.74 -23.76 -1.03
CA LEU A 218 -15.05 -22.36 -0.72
C LEU A 218 -14.01 -21.42 -1.30
N GLY A 219 -12.72 -21.82 -1.33
CA GLY A 219 -11.65 -21.05 -1.94
C GLY A 219 -11.90 -20.79 -3.42
N GLN A 220 -12.26 -21.83 -4.19
CA GLN A 220 -12.66 -21.69 -5.60
C GLN A 220 -13.87 -20.77 -5.75
N ALA A 221 -14.89 -20.96 -4.90
CA ALA A 221 -16.06 -20.08 -4.90
C ALA A 221 -15.73 -18.63 -4.53
N PHE A 222 -14.66 -18.33 -3.81
CA PHE A 222 -14.25 -16.95 -3.50
C PHE A 222 -13.30 -16.37 -4.56
N GLU A 223 -12.39 -17.17 -5.13
CA GLU A 223 -11.52 -16.76 -6.24
C GLU A 223 -12.33 -16.35 -7.47
N ASP A 224 -13.45 -17.01 -7.70
CA ASP A 224 -14.38 -16.68 -8.76
C ASP A 224 -15.25 -15.45 -8.47
N ASP A 225 -15.00 -14.68 -7.40
CA ASP A 225 -15.78 -13.48 -7.11
C ASP A 225 -15.56 -12.36 -8.14
N ALA A 226 -16.67 -11.77 -8.56
CA ALA A 226 -16.72 -10.70 -9.55
C ALA A 226 -17.53 -9.49 -9.07
N MET A 227 -17.93 -9.46 -7.79
CA MET A 227 -18.60 -8.32 -7.18
C MET A 227 -17.61 -7.17 -6.95
N PHE A 228 -18.01 -5.95 -7.29
CA PHE A 228 -17.11 -4.79 -7.30
C PHE A 228 -17.26 -3.91 -6.05
N ALA A 229 -18.46 -3.77 -5.46
CA ALA A 229 -18.66 -2.87 -4.32
C ALA A 229 -18.17 -3.48 -3.00
N VAL A 230 -18.36 -4.79 -2.82
CA VAL A 230 -17.84 -5.54 -1.67
C VAL A 230 -17.37 -6.90 -2.19
N SER A 231 -16.07 -7.15 -2.12
CA SER A 231 -15.48 -8.42 -2.58
C SER A 231 -15.42 -9.46 -1.47
N VAL A 232 -15.62 -10.72 -1.83
CA VAL A 232 -15.42 -11.87 -0.97
C VAL A 232 -13.95 -12.29 -1.05
N LYS A 233 -13.23 -12.25 0.08
CA LYS A 233 -11.82 -12.63 0.16
C LYS A 233 -11.57 -13.39 1.44
N ALA A 234 -11.17 -14.66 1.32
CA ALA A 234 -11.05 -15.55 2.47
C ALA A 234 -10.03 -15.04 3.49
N GLU A 235 -8.93 -14.46 3.01
CA GLU A 235 -7.89 -13.85 3.84
C GLU A 235 -8.33 -12.54 4.52
N ARG A 236 -9.53 -12.04 4.22
CA ARG A 236 -10.12 -10.84 4.86
C ARG A 236 -11.17 -11.17 5.90
N VAL A 237 -11.56 -12.43 6.00
CA VAL A 237 -12.45 -12.91 7.06
C VAL A 237 -11.67 -12.88 8.38
N THR A 238 -12.17 -12.10 9.32
CA THR A 238 -11.60 -11.96 10.67
C THR A 238 -12.49 -12.60 11.73
N CYS A 239 -13.79 -12.70 11.48
CA CYS A 239 -14.77 -13.28 12.39
C CYS A 239 -15.56 -14.38 11.70
N ALA A 240 -15.69 -15.53 12.35
CA ALA A 240 -16.49 -16.66 11.87
C ALA A 240 -17.54 -17.06 12.91
N PHE A 241 -18.75 -17.30 12.44
CA PHE A 241 -19.89 -17.79 13.23
C PHE A 241 -20.31 -19.13 12.64
N VAL A 242 -20.20 -20.20 13.43
CA VAL A 242 -20.49 -21.56 13.00
C VAL A 242 -21.73 -22.05 13.73
N TYR A 243 -22.72 -22.54 13.00
CA TYR A 243 -24.00 -22.99 13.55
C TYR A 243 -24.20 -24.48 13.31
N PHE A 244 -24.61 -25.19 14.36
CA PHE A 244 -24.99 -26.59 14.34
C PHE A 244 -26.35 -26.76 15.00
N GLN A 245 -27.36 -27.27 14.29
CA GLN A 245 -28.64 -27.65 14.89
C GLN A 245 -28.48 -28.90 15.76
N ASN A 246 -27.75 -29.90 15.28
CA ASN A 246 -27.42 -31.12 16.02
C ASN A 246 -25.90 -31.28 16.19
N VAL A 247 -25.49 -32.14 17.13
CA VAL A 247 -24.06 -32.48 17.31
C VAL A 247 -23.58 -33.22 16.04
N PRO A 248 -22.58 -32.70 15.29
CA PRO A 248 -22.08 -33.36 14.07
C PRO A 248 -21.36 -34.68 14.41
N SER A 249 -20.79 -35.41 13.45
CA SER A 249 -19.83 -36.47 13.80
C SER A 249 -18.47 -35.84 14.15
N LYS A 250 -17.70 -36.49 15.03
CA LYS A 250 -16.36 -36.01 15.40
C LYS A 250 -15.43 -35.87 14.18
N GLU A 251 -15.53 -36.79 13.23
CA GLU A 251 -14.72 -36.80 12.00
C GLU A 251 -15.05 -35.62 11.08
N ILE A 252 -16.34 -35.30 10.91
CA ILE A 252 -16.77 -34.14 10.11
C ILE A 252 -16.34 -32.84 10.79
N PHE A 253 -16.50 -32.76 12.11
CA PHE A 253 -16.09 -31.60 12.89
C PHE A 253 -14.59 -31.32 12.77
N GLU A 254 -13.73 -32.33 13.03
CA GLU A 254 -12.27 -32.18 12.94
C GLU A 254 -11.83 -31.84 11.52
N ALA A 255 -12.41 -32.49 10.51
CA ALA A 255 -12.12 -32.20 9.10
C ALA A 255 -12.47 -30.76 8.72
N PHE A 256 -13.67 -30.29 9.11
CA PHE A 256 -14.14 -28.94 8.84
C PHE A 256 -13.26 -27.90 9.53
N ILE A 257 -12.95 -28.05 10.83
CA ILE A 257 -12.11 -27.09 11.54
C ILE A 257 -10.71 -27.03 10.91
N ALA A 258 -10.12 -28.18 10.58
CA ALA A 258 -8.82 -28.22 9.93
C ALA A 258 -8.84 -27.53 8.56
N ALA A 259 -9.90 -27.69 7.77
CA ALA A 259 -10.06 -27.01 6.49
C ALA A 259 -10.33 -25.51 6.64
N ALA A 260 -11.27 -25.11 7.50
CA ALA A 260 -11.56 -23.71 7.81
C ALA A 260 -10.30 -22.96 8.26
N SER A 261 -9.43 -23.62 9.03
CA SER A 261 -8.15 -23.07 9.48
C SER A 261 -7.15 -22.79 8.35
N ARG A 262 -7.20 -23.55 7.25
CA ARG A 262 -6.32 -23.33 6.08
C ARG A 262 -6.78 -22.17 5.22
N ILE A 263 -8.09 -21.98 5.08
CA ILE A 263 -8.67 -20.93 4.22
C ILE A 263 -8.78 -19.58 4.92
N PHE A 264 -9.13 -19.55 6.22
CA PHE A 264 -9.29 -18.31 6.99
C PHE A 264 -8.03 -17.98 7.80
N VAL A 265 -6.95 -17.65 7.09
CA VAL A 265 -5.62 -17.42 7.68
C VAL A 265 -5.52 -16.23 8.65
N ASN A 266 -6.49 -15.31 8.63
CA ASN A 266 -6.54 -14.13 9.50
C ASN A 266 -7.73 -14.17 10.48
N LEU A 267 -8.30 -15.35 10.70
CA LEU A 267 -9.42 -15.53 11.63
C LEU A 267 -8.94 -15.26 13.06
N CYS A 268 -9.53 -14.25 13.71
CA CYS A 268 -9.19 -13.85 15.07
C CYS A 268 -10.32 -14.11 16.08
N GLU A 269 -11.58 -14.10 15.62
CA GLU A 269 -12.75 -14.46 16.41
C GLU A 269 -13.49 -15.64 15.79
N LEU A 270 -13.77 -16.65 16.62
CA LEU A 270 -14.62 -17.77 16.25
C LEU A 270 -15.71 -17.97 17.30
N GLU A 271 -16.97 -17.93 16.85
CA GLU A 271 -18.15 -18.23 17.67
C GLU A 271 -18.81 -19.52 17.13
N MET A 272 -19.00 -20.50 18.01
CA MET A 272 -19.69 -21.74 17.70
C MET A 272 -21.03 -21.78 18.43
N ASN A 273 -22.13 -21.95 17.70
CA ASN A 273 -23.50 -21.95 18.21
C ASN A 273 -24.12 -23.34 18.04
N LEU A 274 -24.67 -23.89 19.12
CA LEU A 274 -25.12 -25.28 19.20
C LEU A 274 -26.60 -25.39 19.61
N GLY A 275 -27.39 -26.08 18.80
CA GLY A 275 -28.83 -26.29 18.96
C GLY A 275 -29.26 -27.20 20.12
N CYS A 276 -28.38 -28.10 20.58
CA CYS A 276 -28.68 -29.12 21.59
C CYS A 276 -27.43 -29.43 22.44
N ILE A 277 -27.53 -29.41 23.78
CA ILE A 277 -26.39 -29.59 24.71
C ILE A 277 -26.39 -30.99 25.35
N GLY A 278 -25.19 -31.54 25.55
CA GLY A 278 -24.87 -32.43 26.68
C GLY A 278 -23.54 -33.16 26.53
N ASP A 279 -22.51 -32.79 27.30
CA ASP A 279 -21.20 -33.45 27.55
C ASP A 279 -20.23 -33.70 26.38
N THR A 280 -20.73 -33.87 25.15
CA THR A 280 -19.93 -34.38 24.02
C THR A 280 -18.97 -33.33 23.44
N LEU A 281 -19.39 -32.07 23.37
CA LEU A 281 -18.59 -30.99 22.77
C LEU A 281 -17.58 -30.40 23.76
N GLU A 282 -17.86 -30.45 25.08
CA GLU A 282 -16.85 -30.14 26.10
C GLU A 282 -15.74 -31.21 26.15
N ALA A 283 -16.05 -32.45 25.77
CA ALA A 283 -15.06 -33.49 25.52
C ALA A 283 -14.25 -33.21 24.24
N TRP A 284 -14.86 -32.69 23.17
CA TRP A 284 -14.13 -32.29 21.94
C TRP A 284 -13.32 -31.01 22.13
N ARG A 285 -13.76 -30.08 22.98
CA ARG A 285 -13.00 -28.89 23.41
C ARG A 285 -11.66 -29.26 24.02
N LYS A 286 -11.59 -30.39 24.73
CA LYS A 286 -10.37 -30.92 25.36
C LYS A 286 -9.54 -31.81 24.42
N ALA A 287 -10.04 -32.12 23.23
CA ALA A 287 -9.29 -32.85 22.22
C ALA A 287 -8.30 -31.89 21.53
N PRO A 288 -7.15 -32.38 21.02
CA PRO A 288 -6.17 -31.57 20.31
C PRO A 288 -6.69 -31.23 18.91
N VAL A 289 -7.62 -30.29 18.83
CA VAL A 289 -8.07 -29.70 17.56
C VAL A 289 -7.07 -28.59 17.22
N SER A 290 -6.42 -28.69 16.06
CA SER A 290 -5.46 -27.70 15.57
C SER A 290 -6.19 -26.45 15.07
N TRP A 291 -6.50 -25.54 15.99
CA TRP A 291 -7.01 -24.20 15.68
C TRP A 291 -5.91 -23.33 15.05
N PRO A 292 -6.25 -22.32 14.22
CA PRO A 292 -5.30 -21.30 13.81
C PRO A 292 -4.73 -20.59 15.03
N GLU A 293 -3.41 -20.39 15.07
CA GLU A 293 -2.74 -19.62 16.14
C GLU A 293 -3.24 -18.16 16.23
N THR A 294 -3.93 -17.68 15.18
CA THR A 294 -4.50 -16.33 15.10
C THR A 294 -5.79 -16.15 15.89
N ILE A 295 -6.46 -17.23 16.31
CA ILE A 295 -7.71 -17.12 17.09
C ILE A 295 -7.38 -16.62 18.50
N SER A 296 -7.54 -15.32 18.72
CA SER A 296 -7.45 -14.69 20.03
C SER A 296 -8.69 -14.89 20.89
N LYS A 297 -9.83 -15.22 20.27
CA LYS A 297 -11.13 -15.33 20.94
C LYS A 297 -11.97 -16.47 20.36
N LEU A 298 -12.26 -17.44 21.22
CA LEU A 298 -13.14 -18.58 20.93
C LEU A 298 -14.32 -18.56 21.91
N GLU A 299 -15.54 -18.45 21.39
CA GLU A 299 -16.77 -18.56 22.18
C GLU A 299 -17.59 -19.76 21.69
N ILE A 300 -18.12 -20.55 22.63
CA ILE A 300 -19.08 -21.63 22.34
C ILE A 300 -20.35 -21.28 23.10
N ARG A 301 -21.48 -21.31 22.41
CA ARG A 301 -22.78 -20.92 22.96
C ARG A 301 -23.83 -21.95 22.62
N ASP A 302 -24.75 -22.09 23.58
CA ASP A 302 -26.00 -22.77 23.36
C ASP A 302 -26.95 -21.80 22.66
N TRP A 303 -27.70 -22.31 21.68
CA TRP A 303 -28.57 -21.51 20.85
C TRP A 303 -29.84 -22.31 20.56
N SER A 304 -31.01 -21.69 20.66
CA SER A 304 -32.28 -22.29 20.21
C SER A 304 -32.73 -21.63 18.91
N PRO A 305 -33.39 -22.35 17.97
CA PRO A 305 -34.05 -21.72 16.82
C PRO A 305 -35.09 -20.69 17.33
N GLY A 306 -34.73 -19.40 17.33
CA GLY A 306 -35.46 -18.31 17.96
C GLY A 306 -34.62 -17.28 18.74
N ASP A 307 -33.37 -17.60 19.13
CA ASP A 307 -32.47 -16.65 19.81
C ASP A 307 -31.72 -15.69 18.85
N PHE A 308 -31.92 -15.88 17.54
CA PHE A 308 -31.43 -14.99 16.50
C PHE A 308 -32.12 -13.62 16.62
N GLY A 309 -31.31 -12.55 16.73
CA GLY A 309 -31.81 -11.17 16.83
C GLY A 309 -31.84 -10.56 18.24
N SER A 310 -31.39 -11.27 19.28
CA SER A 310 -31.28 -10.69 20.64
C SER A 310 -29.99 -9.85 20.87
N ARG A 311 -29.07 -9.79 19.90
CA ARG A 311 -27.92 -8.91 19.96
C ARG A 311 -28.36 -7.46 19.70
N LYS A 312 -28.49 -6.67 20.77
CA LYS A 312 -28.27 -5.22 20.65
C LYS A 312 -26.88 -5.04 20.04
N ARG A 313 -26.77 -4.18 19.01
CA ARG A 313 -25.47 -3.65 18.53
C ARG A 313 -24.57 -3.49 19.75
N ARG A 314 -23.42 -4.18 19.77
CA ARG A 314 -22.41 -3.90 20.79
C ARG A 314 -22.15 -2.40 20.69
N ASP A 315 -22.51 -1.65 21.71
CA ASP A 315 -21.91 -0.35 21.95
C ASP A 315 -20.40 -0.63 21.93
N GLU A 316 -19.74 -0.13 20.89
CA GLU A 316 -18.30 -0.24 20.73
C GLU A 316 -17.65 0.51 21.91
N SER A 317 -17.37 -0.20 23.00
CA SER A 317 -16.20 0.17 23.79
C SER A 317 -14.99 -0.12 22.89
N PRO A 318 -14.21 0.88 22.46
CA PRO A 318 -13.08 0.65 21.59
C PRO A 318 -12.17 -0.38 22.24
N ASP A 319 -11.80 -1.39 21.45
CA ASP A 319 -10.94 -2.49 21.83
C ASP A 319 -9.73 -1.96 22.63
N THR A 320 -9.66 -2.33 23.91
CA THR A 320 -8.69 -1.78 24.87
C THR A 320 -7.31 -2.43 24.74
N ASN A 321 -7.14 -3.40 23.82
CA ASN A 321 -5.89 -4.12 23.60
C ASN A 321 -5.15 -3.72 22.30
N VAL A 322 -5.62 -2.74 21.55
CA VAL A 322 -4.93 -2.30 20.33
C VAL A 322 -3.75 -1.39 20.67
N LYS A 323 -2.53 -1.82 20.36
CA LYS A 323 -1.34 -0.97 20.43
C LYS A 323 -1.41 0.08 19.32
N LEU A 324 -1.60 1.34 19.69
CA LEU A 324 -1.49 2.46 18.75
C LEU A 324 -0.03 2.86 18.59
N ALA A 325 0.54 2.64 17.40
CA ALA A 325 1.75 3.35 16.99
C ALA A 325 1.36 4.51 16.08
N HIS A 326 2.00 5.65 16.30
CA HIS A 326 2.00 6.71 15.32
C HIS A 326 3.29 6.56 14.51
N TYR A 327 3.18 6.20 13.25
CA TYR A 327 4.34 6.26 12.36
C TYR A 327 4.59 7.71 11.95
N ILE A 328 5.80 8.23 12.17
CA ILE A 328 6.22 9.56 11.70
C ILE A 328 7.05 9.34 10.43
N PRO A 329 6.47 9.41 9.22
CA PRO A 329 7.20 9.05 8.00
C PRO A 329 8.04 10.24 7.50
N SER A 330 8.97 10.13 6.55
CA SER A 330 10.00 9.13 6.14
C SER A 330 10.78 9.67 4.92
N CYS A 331 10.77 10.97 4.62
CA CYS A 331 11.27 11.48 3.33
C CYS A 331 11.81 12.91 3.45
N GLY A 332 13.04 13.11 3.97
CA GLY A 332 13.68 14.44 4.02
C GLY A 332 12.82 15.55 4.69
N PRO A 333 13.31 16.79 4.83
CA PRO A 333 12.39 17.89 5.09
C PRO A 333 11.54 18.11 3.83
N GLY A 334 10.24 18.40 4.00
CA GLY A 334 9.43 18.97 2.92
C GLY A 334 8.88 18.02 1.86
N TYR A 335 8.80 16.71 2.12
CA TYR A 335 8.00 15.78 1.31
C TYR A 335 6.80 15.24 2.09
N GLU A 336 5.72 15.00 1.35
CA GLU A 336 4.56 14.26 1.81
C GLU A 336 4.86 12.78 2.02
N ILE A 337 3.91 12.12 2.67
CA ILE A 337 4.00 10.69 2.88
C ILE A 337 3.54 9.98 1.61
N PRO A 338 4.36 9.11 1.01
CA PRO A 338 3.86 8.19 -0.01
C PRO A 338 2.99 7.15 0.70
N PHE A 339 1.66 7.26 0.59
CA PHE A 339 0.75 6.26 1.16
C PHE A 339 1.12 4.87 0.63
N ARG A 340 1.72 4.05 1.51
CA ARG A 340 2.06 2.67 1.19
C ARG A 340 0.98 1.79 1.80
N GLY A 341 0.41 0.90 0.98
CA GLY A 341 -0.65 -0.01 1.40
C GLY A 341 -0.20 -1.03 2.46
N ARG A 342 -0.68 -2.27 2.38
CA ARG A 342 -0.42 -3.31 3.40
C ARG A 342 0.95 -4.01 3.30
N SER A 343 1.93 -3.41 2.62
CA SER A 343 3.24 -4.01 2.33
C SER A 343 4.41 -3.21 2.89
N GLY A 344 5.62 -3.77 2.87
CA GLY A 344 6.81 -3.14 3.44
C GLY A 344 6.73 -3.01 4.96
N PHE A 345 7.35 -1.97 5.52
CA PHE A 345 7.40 -1.76 6.98
C PHE A 345 6.02 -1.57 7.61
N ALA A 346 5.06 -0.98 6.90
CA ALA A 346 3.69 -0.86 7.40
C ALA A 346 3.06 -2.24 7.62
N GLY A 347 3.25 -3.16 6.67
CA GLY A 347 2.85 -4.56 6.82
C GLY A 347 3.47 -5.24 8.04
N GLU A 348 4.75 -4.98 8.29
CA GLU A 348 5.45 -5.55 9.45
C GLU A 348 4.95 -4.98 10.78
N LEU A 349 4.65 -3.68 10.83
CA LEU A 349 3.99 -3.05 11.98
C LEU A 349 2.60 -3.69 12.23
N TYR A 350 1.79 -3.87 11.18
CA TYR A 350 0.47 -4.49 11.30
C TYR A 350 0.53 -5.92 11.85
N LYS A 351 1.48 -6.75 11.38
CA LYS A 351 1.71 -8.11 11.90
C LYS A 351 2.03 -8.12 13.40
N ASN A 352 2.68 -7.07 13.89
CA ASN A 352 3.05 -6.92 15.30
C ASN A 352 1.97 -6.21 16.13
N GLY A 353 0.75 -6.07 15.59
CA GLY A 353 -0.41 -5.54 16.31
C GLY A 353 -0.46 -4.02 16.41
N TYR A 354 0.32 -3.30 15.61
CA TYR A 354 0.29 -1.84 15.58
C TYR A 354 -0.79 -1.34 14.61
N GLN A 355 -1.57 -0.36 15.04
CA GLN A 355 -2.21 0.57 14.11
C GLN A 355 -1.22 1.67 13.70
N VAL A 356 -1.37 2.23 12.51
CA VAL A 356 -0.46 3.23 11.96
C VAL A 356 -1.24 4.47 11.51
N LEU A 357 -0.91 5.63 12.11
CA LEU A 357 -1.32 6.95 11.64
C LEU A 357 -0.26 7.52 10.69
N TRP A 358 -0.71 8.19 9.63
CA TRP A 358 0.13 8.83 8.60
C TRP A 358 -0.23 10.32 8.55
N ILE A 359 0.74 11.22 8.75
CA ILE A 359 0.53 12.68 8.80
C ILE A 359 1.43 13.41 7.80
N ASP A 360 0.83 14.00 6.76
CA ASP A 360 1.56 14.93 5.89
C ASP A 360 1.96 16.14 6.72
N GLN A 361 3.26 16.46 6.73
CA GLN A 361 3.78 17.59 7.48
C GLN A 361 3.19 18.90 6.94
N ARG A 362 3.07 19.92 7.79
CA ARG A 362 2.76 21.28 7.35
C ARG A 362 3.60 21.64 6.12
N GLY A 363 3.01 22.25 5.10
CA GLY A 363 3.72 22.59 3.86
C GLY A 363 3.82 21.47 2.82
N THR A 364 3.29 20.27 3.11
CA THR A 364 3.40 19.10 2.23
C THR A 364 2.03 18.46 1.99
N GLY A 365 1.92 17.70 0.89
CA GLY A 365 0.81 16.79 0.63
C GLY A 365 -0.59 17.39 0.82
N LEU A 366 -1.45 16.65 1.52
CA LEU A 366 -2.84 17.02 1.79
C LEU A 366 -3.01 18.01 2.95
N SER A 367 -1.92 18.40 3.63
CA SER A 367 -1.97 19.41 4.68
C SER A 367 -2.15 20.79 4.06
N THR A 368 -1.10 21.31 3.42
CA THR A 368 -1.10 22.57 2.65
C THR A 368 0.22 22.64 1.87
N ALA A 369 0.29 21.96 0.73
CA ALA A 369 1.51 21.92 -0.08
C ALA A 369 1.99 23.35 -0.43
N LEU A 370 3.23 23.68 -0.06
CA LEU A 370 3.81 24.99 -0.31
C LEU A 370 4.37 25.06 -1.73
N SER A 371 3.87 26.01 -2.50
CA SER A 371 4.33 26.37 -3.85
C SER A 371 4.26 27.90 -3.99
N PRO A 372 4.91 28.49 -5.01
CA PRO A 372 4.94 29.95 -5.17
C PRO A 372 3.54 30.58 -5.23
N ASP A 373 2.58 29.85 -5.78
CA ASP A 373 1.18 30.25 -5.94
C ASP A 373 0.29 29.96 -4.71
N THR A 374 0.76 29.16 -3.75
CA THR A 374 0.03 28.88 -2.49
C THR A 374 0.55 29.67 -1.29
N VAL A 375 1.59 30.51 -1.47
CA VAL A 375 1.99 31.47 -0.45
C VAL A 375 0.81 32.39 -0.10
N PRO A 376 0.44 32.54 1.20
CA PRO A 376 -0.68 33.39 1.59
C PRO A 376 -0.58 34.81 1.04
N SER A 377 -1.68 35.35 0.50
CA SER A 377 -1.71 36.65 -0.21
C SER A 377 -1.31 37.88 0.63
N HIS A 378 -1.31 37.76 1.96
CA HIS A 378 -0.84 38.82 2.86
C HIS A 378 0.68 38.82 3.06
N ILE A 379 1.38 37.77 2.64
CA ILE A 379 2.84 37.68 2.61
C ILE A 379 3.29 38.17 1.23
N GLN A 380 3.99 39.30 1.19
CA GLN A 380 4.27 40.02 -0.06
C GLN A 380 5.75 40.13 -0.38
N THR A 381 6.62 39.95 0.62
CA THR A 381 8.07 40.12 0.46
C THR A 381 8.83 38.80 0.67
N PRO A 382 10.00 38.63 0.04
CA PRO A 382 10.86 37.47 0.28
C PRO A 382 11.25 37.28 1.76
N ARG A 383 11.39 38.38 2.51
CA ARG A 383 11.68 38.34 3.96
C ARG A 383 10.51 37.78 4.75
N GLU A 384 9.29 38.26 4.50
CA GLU A 384 8.08 37.71 5.12
C GLU A 384 7.89 36.23 4.75
N THR A 385 8.16 35.87 3.49
CA THR A 385 8.13 34.46 3.05
C THR A 385 9.18 33.62 3.78
N ALA A 386 10.40 34.13 3.97
CA ALA A 386 11.44 33.43 4.74
C ALA A 386 11.01 33.22 6.19
N ASP A 387 10.49 34.26 6.85
CA ASP A 387 9.99 34.16 8.23
C ASP A 387 8.80 33.18 8.32
N TYR A 388 7.93 33.18 7.30
CA TYR A 388 6.85 32.19 7.20
C TYR A 388 7.38 30.76 7.05
N ILE A 389 8.39 30.53 6.20
CA ILE A 389 9.00 29.22 5.97
C ILE A 389 9.65 28.65 7.25
N LYS A 390 10.13 29.49 8.18
CA LYS A 390 10.62 29.01 9.49
C LYS A 390 9.54 28.31 10.31
N HIS A 391 8.25 28.55 10.03
CA HIS A 391 7.17 27.82 10.66
C HIS A 391 7.05 26.35 10.22
N PHE A 392 7.79 25.93 9.18
CA PHE A 392 7.76 24.57 8.62
C PHE A 392 8.88 23.67 9.16
N LEU A 393 9.64 24.14 10.15
CA LEU A 393 10.72 23.37 10.80
C LEU A 393 10.23 22.45 11.91
N ALA A 394 11.14 21.55 12.32
CA ALA A 394 10.91 20.43 13.23
C ALA A 394 10.07 20.76 14.47
N ARG A 395 10.36 21.86 15.17
CA ARG A 395 9.64 22.22 16.41
C ARG A 395 8.14 22.41 16.19
N ASN A 396 7.78 23.04 15.07
CA ASN A 396 6.38 23.32 14.78
C ASN A 396 5.67 22.09 14.17
N ILE A 397 6.38 21.23 13.45
CA ILE A 397 5.87 19.92 13.03
C ILE A 397 5.56 19.06 14.27
N VAL A 398 6.47 19.01 15.24
CA VAL A 398 6.27 18.29 16.52
C VAL A 398 5.07 18.84 17.30
N ARG A 399 4.84 20.16 17.28
CA ARG A 399 3.65 20.77 17.90
C ARG A 399 2.34 20.35 17.23
N ASP A 400 2.30 20.24 15.90
CA ASP A 400 1.11 19.72 15.20
C ASP A 400 0.85 18.28 15.59
N CYS A 401 1.92 17.48 15.61
CA CYS A 401 1.92 16.12 16.09
C CYS A 401 1.32 16.04 17.51
N GLU A 402 1.83 16.79 18.50
CA GLU A 402 1.26 16.81 19.85
C GLU A 402 -0.23 17.23 19.89
N ALA A 403 -0.61 18.25 19.10
CA ALA A 403 -2.01 18.65 19.02
C ALA A 403 -2.90 17.50 18.51
N ILE A 404 -2.45 16.76 17.50
CA ILE A 404 -3.13 15.57 16.97
C ILE A 404 -3.17 14.45 18.01
N ARG A 405 -2.08 14.23 18.77
CA ARG A 405 -2.03 13.24 19.86
C ARG A 405 -3.12 13.51 20.89
N HIS A 406 -3.22 14.75 21.35
CA HIS A 406 -4.21 15.18 22.32
C HIS A 406 -5.65 14.93 21.82
N ILE A 407 -5.94 15.33 20.57
CA ILE A 407 -7.26 15.11 19.95
C ILE A 407 -7.64 13.63 19.90
N LEU A 408 -6.70 12.77 19.51
CA LEU A 408 -6.99 11.36 19.25
C LEU A 408 -6.97 10.50 20.52
N LEU A 409 -6.10 10.82 21.48
CA LEU A 409 -5.75 9.89 22.54
C LEU A 409 -6.08 10.36 23.96
N ASP A 410 -6.33 11.64 24.23
CA ASP A 410 -6.56 12.11 25.62
C ASP A 410 -7.77 11.45 26.30
N ASN A 411 -8.77 11.05 25.52
CA ASN A 411 -9.98 10.39 26.02
C ASN A 411 -9.75 8.92 26.42
N ARG A 412 -8.53 8.37 26.25
CA ARG A 412 -8.21 6.99 26.64
C ARG A 412 -8.18 6.86 28.17
N PRO A 413 -8.72 5.78 28.75
CA PRO A 413 -8.81 5.62 30.20
C PRO A 413 -7.44 5.44 30.88
N ASN A 414 -6.52 4.68 30.25
CA ASN A 414 -5.16 4.50 30.76
C ASN A 414 -4.24 5.60 30.23
N GLU A 415 -3.43 6.18 31.11
CA GLU A 415 -2.48 7.24 30.75
C GLU A 415 -1.41 6.78 29.74
N GLU A 416 -0.95 5.54 29.85
CA GLU A 416 0.02 4.96 28.91
C GLU A 416 -0.54 4.80 27.48
N ASP A 417 -1.86 4.68 27.33
CA ASP A 417 -2.52 4.61 26.03
C ASP A 417 -2.77 6.00 25.43
N ARG A 418 -2.44 7.08 26.18
CA ARG A 418 -2.46 8.47 25.70
C ARG A 418 -1.16 8.89 25.00
N LYS A 419 -0.12 8.05 25.09
CA LYS A 419 1.22 8.29 24.56
C LYS A 419 1.43 7.59 23.21
N TRP A 420 2.34 8.14 22.40
CA TRP A 420 2.69 7.57 21.10
C TRP A 420 3.93 6.68 21.14
N THR A 421 3.86 5.54 20.47
CA THR A 421 5.05 4.90 19.89
C THR A 421 5.31 5.58 18.56
N ILE A 422 6.52 6.15 18.36
CA ILE A 422 6.89 6.81 17.10
C ILE A 422 7.99 6.05 16.35
N LEU A 423 7.86 5.91 15.03
CA LEU A 423 8.92 5.39 14.16
C LEU A 423 9.31 6.46 13.14
N GLY A 424 10.57 6.90 13.18
CA GLY A 424 11.14 7.92 12.31
C GLY A 424 12.30 7.39 11.45
N GLN A 425 12.26 7.69 10.16
CA GLN A 425 13.33 7.39 9.20
C GLN A 425 13.93 8.68 8.66
N SER A 426 15.27 8.75 8.55
CA SER A 426 15.95 9.95 8.04
C SER A 426 15.52 11.22 8.79
N TRP A 427 15.00 12.24 8.10
CA TRP A 427 14.36 13.43 8.69
C TRP A 427 13.31 13.11 9.77
N GLY A 428 12.57 12.02 9.65
CA GLY A 428 11.66 11.57 10.72
C GLY A 428 12.39 11.31 12.03
N GLY A 429 13.67 10.93 11.99
CA GLY A 429 14.51 10.82 13.18
C GLY A 429 14.93 12.18 13.77
N TRP A 430 15.15 13.21 12.95
CA TRP A 430 15.33 14.58 13.45
C TRP A 430 14.08 15.04 14.19
N LEU A 431 12.90 14.81 13.61
CA LEU A 431 11.63 15.10 14.25
C LEU A 431 11.48 14.34 15.58
N SER A 432 11.80 13.06 15.63
CA SER A 432 11.77 12.26 16.85
C SER A 432 12.70 12.80 17.95
N LEU A 433 13.92 13.25 17.60
CA LEU A 433 14.85 13.86 18.56
C LEU A 433 14.36 15.23 19.05
N THR A 434 13.73 16.02 18.18
CA THR A 434 13.03 17.26 18.58
C THR A 434 11.84 16.95 19.50
N TYR A 435 11.10 15.86 19.24
CA TYR A 435 9.99 15.42 20.09
C TYR A 435 10.47 15.04 21.49
N LEU A 436 11.53 14.23 21.59
CA LEU A 436 12.18 13.89 22.86
C LEU A 436 12.71 15.12 23.61
N SER A 437 13.09 16.17 22.88
CA SER A 437 13.58 17.42 23.46
C SER A 437 12.49 18.27 24.11
N PHE A 438 11.27 18.30 23.55
CA PHE A 438 10.26 19.28 23.94
C PHE A 438 8.94 18.69 24.45
N HIS A 439 8.62 17.45 24.08
CA HIS A 439 7.40 16.75 24.47
C HIS A 439 7.64 15.26 24.81
N PRO A 440 8.66 14.91 25.62
CA PRO A 440 8.95 13.51 25.96
C PRO A 440 7.79 12.82 26.69
N GLU A 441 6.96 13.57 27.43
CA GLU A 441 5.77 13.08 28.13
C GLU A 441 4.71 12.47 27.20
N GLY A 442 4.68 12.92 25.94
CA GLY A 442 3.77 12.42 24.92
C GLY A 442 4.19 11.08 24.31
N LEU A 443 5.37 10.55 24.67
CA LEU A 443 5.98 9.40 24.02
C LEU A 443 6.10 8.19 24.94
N LYS A 444 5.74 7.03 24.39
CA LYS A 444 5.89 5.72 25.01
C LYS A 444 7.25 5.10 24.65
N GLU A 445 7.59 5.15 23.37
CA GLU A 445 8.87 4.68 22.83
C GLU A 445 9.14 5.33 21.46
N VAL A 446 10.41 5.38 21.08
CA VAL A 446 10.89 5.95 19.83
C VAL A 446 11.73 4.95 19.07
N TRP A 447 11.39 4.71 17.81
CA TRP A 447 12.16 3.91 16.89
C TRP A 447 12.79 4.78 15.80
N LEU A 448 14.08 4.64 15.57
CA LEU A 448 14.85 5.45 14.61
C LEU A 448 15.48 4.57 13.55
N THR A 449 15.47 4.99 12.29
CA THR A 449 16.14 4.27 11.18
C THR A 449 16.91 5.24 10.30
N GLY A 450 18.25 5.18 10.34
CA GLY A 450 19.10 6.16 9.62
C GLY A 450 18.78 7.61 9.99
N GLY A 451 18.40 7.85 11.26
CA GLY A 451 17.77 9.10 11.70
C GLY A 451 18.41 9.74 12.94
N LEU A 452 19.65 9.39 13.27
CA LEU A 452 20.38 9.98 14.40
C LEU A 452 21.06 11.28 13.96
N ALA A 453 20.33 12.39 14.13
CA ALA A 453 20.79 13.73 13.78
C ALA A 453 22.09 14.12 14.50
N PRO A 454 22.97 14.96 13.91
CA PRO A 454 24.19 15.44 14.57
C PRO A 454 23.89 16.55 15.60
N ILE A 455 23.27 16.19 16.72
CA ILE A 455 22.71 17.15 17.70
C ILE A 455 23.73 18.05 18.39
N ALA A 456 25.02 17.67 18.41
CA ALA A 456 26.06 18.42 19.11
C ALA A 456 26.80 19.46 18.26
N LEU A 457 26.47 19.56 16.97
CA LEU A 457 27.12 20.50 16.05
C LEU A 457 26.29 21.77 15.86
N ASN A 458 26.90 22.92 16.17
CA ASN A 458 26.24 24.21 15.98
C ASN A 458 26.53 24.82 14.59
N GLU A 459 27.57 24.37 13.90
CA GLU A 459 27.97 24.88 12.59
C GLU A 459 27.65 23.84 11.50
N PRO A 460 26.79 24.16 10.51
CA PRO A 460 26.37 23.20 9.47
C PRO A 460 27.50 22.66 8.57
N GLY A 461 28.53 23.45 8.28
CA GLY A 461 29.71 23.04 7.50
C GLY A 461 30.50 21.89 8.12
N GLU A 462 30.54 21.75 9.44
CA GLU A 462 31.14 20.60 10.12
C GLU A 462 30.41 19.28 9.79
N VAL A 463 29.10 19.34 9.50
CA VAL A 463 28.36 18.16 9.01
C VAL A 463 28.87 17.77 7.62
N TYR A 464 28.97 18.73 6.68
CA TYR A 464 29.44 18.45 5.32
C TYR A 464 30.89 17.96 5.29
N LYS A 465 31.78 18.48 6.16
CA LYS A 465 33.15 17.96 6.28
C LYS A 465 33.22 16.47 6.63
N ARG A 466 32.19 15.92 7.31
CA ARG A 466 32.06 14.49 7.61
C ARG A 466 31.40 13.71 6.47
N LEU A 467 30.44 14.30 5.78
CA LEU A 467 29.70 13.65 4.70
C LEU A 467 30.48 13.58 3.38
N ILE A 468 31.30 14.59 3.06
CA ILE A 468 32.07 14.65 1.81
C ILE A 468 32.99 13.41 1.62
N PRO A 469 33.77 12.97 2.63
CA PRO A 469 34.55 11.74 2.51
C PRO A 469 33.70 10.49 2.25
N ARG A 470 32.49 10.40 2.84
CA ARG A 470 31.55 9.30 2.61
C ARG A 470 31.04 9.31 1.16
N LEU A 471 30.67 10.48 0.66
CA LEU A 471 30.27 10.69 -0.74
C LEU A 471 31.41 10.37 -1.71
N ALA A 472 32.64 10.78 -1.41
CA ALA A 472 33.83 10.45 -2.21
C ALA A 472 34.05 8.93 -2.29
N LYS A 473 33.89 8.21 -1.17
CA LYS A 473 33.94 6.74 -1.14
C LYS A 473 32.86 6.12 -2.03
N ARG A 474 31.63 6.65 -2.03
CA ARG A 474 30.55 6.15 -2.91
C ARG A 474 30.80 6.43 -4.39
N ASN A 475 31.35 7.59 -4.73
CA ASN A 475 31.82 7.89 -6.08
C ASN A 475 32.90 6.91 -6.54
N ALA A 476 33.89 6.62 -5.69
CA ALA A 476 34.94 5.64 -6.00
C ALA A 476 34.36 4.25 -6.29
N ILE A 477 33.36 3.80 -5.52
CA ILE A 477 32.65 2.53 -5.76
C ILE A 477 31.91 2.55 -7.11
N TYR A 478 31.23 3.65 -7.44
CA TYR A 478 30.54 3.82 -8.72
C TYR A 478 31.52 3.69 -9.90
N TYR A 479 32.63 4.42 -9.87
CA TYR A 479 33.63 4.36 -10.95
C TYR A 479 34.40 3.04 -10.99
N GLN A 480 34.60 2.37 -9.86
CA GLN A 480 35.17 1.02 -9.84
C GLN A 480 34.23 0.02 -10.53
N LYS A 481 32.91 0.14 -10.32
CA LYS A 481 31.91 -0.73 -10.96
C LYS A 481 31.74 -0.40 -12.44
N TYR A 482 31.79 0.88 -12.79
CA TYR A 482 31.56 1.39 -14.15
C TYR A 482 32.70 2.30 -14.62
N PRO A 483 33.91 1.77 -14.88
CA PRO A 483 35.08 2.60 -15.23
C PRO A 483 34.91 3.37 -16.54
N ALA A 484 34.11 2.85 -17.47
CA ALA A 484 33.79 3.55 -18.73
C ALA A 484 32.97 4.84 -18.52
N ASP A 485 32.31 4.99 -17.36
CA ASP A 485 31.50 6.18 -17.08
C ASP A 485 32.36 7.42 -16.79
N ILE A 486 33.66 7.26 -16.48
CA ILE A 486 34.61 8.39 -16.39
C ILE A 486 34.59 9.19 -17.69
N ALA A 487 34.84 8.51 -18.82
CA ALA A 487 34.86 9.15 -20.13
C ALA A 487 33.47 9.66 -20.54
N ARG A 488 32.40 8.91 -20.22
CA ARG A 488 31.02 9.30 -20.54
C ARG A 488 30.62 10.58 -19.81
N ILE A 489 30.82 10.64 -18.50
CA ILE A 489 30.47 11.82 -17.69
C ILE A 489 31.28 13.03 -18.12
N ARG A 490 32.59 12.89 -18.38
CA ARG A 490 33.40 13.99 -18.92
C ARG A 490 32.89 14.50 -20.27
N LYS A 491 32.51 13.59 -21.18
CA LYS A 491 31.91 13.95 -22.48
C LYS A 491 30.59 14.70 -22.30
N ILE A 492 29.73 14.22 -21.40
CA ILE A 492 28.45 14.87 -21.08
C ILE A 492 28.70 16.26 -20.48
N ALA A 493 29.59 16.38 -19.49
CA ALA A 493 29.92 17.64 -18.86
C ALA A 493 30.48 18.65 -19.86
N ALA A 494 31.38 18.24 -20.76
CA ALA A 494 31.89 19.10 -21.84
C ALA A 494 30.79 19.56 -22.80
N TYR A 495 29.83 18.67 -23.12
CA TYR A 495 28.66 19.04 -23.92
C TYR A 495 27.80 20.08 -23.21
N LEU A 496 27.51 19.90 -21.92
CA LEU A 496 26.73 20.86 -21.12
C LEU A 496 27.47 22.19 -20.89
N ASP A 497 28.80 22.19 -20.81
CA ASP A 497 29.64 23.40 -20.70
C ASP A 497 29.58 24.27 -21.97
N SER A 498 29.25 23.66 -23.11
CA SER A 498 29.24 24.32 -24.44
C SER A 498 27.84 24.54 -25.02
N ASN A 499 26.79 24.05 -24.37
CA ASN A 499 25.43 24.06 -24.91
C ASN A 499 24.40 24.37 -23.82
N ASP A 500 23.42 25.23 -24.15
CA ASP A 500 22.26 25.47 -23.30
C ASP A 500 21.24 24.34 -23.47
N VAL A 501 21.13 23.47 -22.46
CA VAL A 501 20.21 22.33 -22.45
C VAL A 501 19.11 22.56 -21.44
N VAL A 502 17.86 22.39 -21.89
CA VAL A 502 16.66 22.63 -21.07
C VAL A 502 15.84 21.34 -20.99
N LEU A 503 15.44 20.98 -19.77
CA LEU A 503 14.54 19.87 -19.47
C LEU A 503 13.08 20.25 -19.80
N PRO A 504 12.15 19.29 -19.94
CA PRO A 504 10.77 19.58 -20.36
C PRO A 504 10.02 20.60 -19.47
N ASN A 505 10.26 20.59 -18.16
CA ASN A 505 9.76 21.58 -17.19
C ASN A 505 10.40 22.99 -17.27
N GLY A 506 11.40 23.22 -18.12
CA GLY A 506 12.12 24.50 -18.20
C GLY A 506 13.31 24.65 -17.24
N THR A 507 13.69 23.58 -16.53
CA THR A 507 14.93 23.51 -15.76
C THR A 507 16.12 23.46 -16.69
N THR A 508 17.16 24.25 -16.39
CA THR A 508 18.43 24.19 -17.13
C THR A 508 19.23 22.99 -16.63
N LEU A 509 19.55 22.06 -17.53
CA LEU A 509 20.42 20.92 -17.23
C LEU A 509 21.88 21.39 -17.19
N SER A 510 22.26 22.05 -16.09
CA SER A 510 23.64 22.42 -15.83
C SER A 510 24.45 21.19 -15.39
N ILE A 511 25.78 21.32 -15.38
CA ILE A 511 26.67 20.27 -14.87
C ILE A 511 26.35 19.97 -13.39
N THR A 512 26.05 21.00 -12.60
CA THR A 512 25.64 20.85 -11.20
C THR A 512 24.34 20.02 -11.07
N VAL A 513 23.35 20.27 -11.94
CA VAL A 513 22.11 19.46 -11.98
C VAL A 513 22.41 18.01 -12.37
N LEU A 514 23.27 17.78 -13.36
CA LEU A 514 23.72 16.42 -13.70
C LEU A 514 24.42 15.74 -12.51
N GLN A 515 25.27 16.47 -11.79
CA GLN A 515 25.99 15.93 -10.63
C GLN A 515 25.05 15.51 -9.50
N LEU A 516 23.86 16.12 -9.36
CA LEU A 516 22.88 15.71 -8.36
C LEU A 516 22.33 14.28 -8.53
N LEU A 517 22.52 13.66 -9.70
CA LEU A 517 22.20 12.23 -9.87
C LEU A 517 22.91 11.34 -8.84
N GLY A 518 24.07 11.78 -8.34
CA GLY A 518 24.80 11.09 -7.26
C GLY A 518 24.05 11.02 -5.93
N MET A 519 22.97 11.80 -5.73
CA MET A 519 22.06 11.65 -4.58
C MET A 519 21.57 10.21 -4.46
N SER A 520 21.40 9.49 -5.57
CA SER A 520 20.93 8.10 -5.58
C SER A 520 21.95 7.10 -5.03
N PHE A 521 23.23 7.46 -4.88
CA PHE A 521 24.29 6.52 -4.48
C PHE A 521 24.12 5.92 -3.09
N GLY A 522 23.37 6.54 -2.18
CA GLY A 522 23.13 6.00 -0.83
C GLY A 522 21.95 5.05 -0.72
N ALA A 523 21.17 4.85 -1.80
CA ALA A 523 20.06 3.89 -1.86
C ALA A 523 20.46 2.61 -2.61
N LYS A 524 19.79 1.49 -2.30
CA LYS A 524 20.00 0.22 -3.01
C LYS A 524 19.59 0.36 -4.48
N GLY A 525 20.46 -0.07 -5.38
CA GLY A 525 20.24 0.03 -6.84
C GLY A 525 20.53 1.41 -7.44
N GLY A 526 20.77 2.45 -6.62
CA GLY A 526 20.97 3.81 -7.14
C GLY A 526 22.23 3.99 -7.99
N ILE A 527 23.32 3.29 -7.66
CA ILE A 527 24.54 3.24 -8.50
C ILE A 527 24.22 2.73 -9.92
N ASP A 528 23.35 1.72 -10.02
CA ASP A 528 23.00 1.10 -11.30
C ASP A 528 22.01 1.99 -12.07
N ASN A 529 21.10 2.67 -11.37
CA ASN A 529 20.20 3.67 -11.97
C ASN A 529 20.98 4.82 -12.61
N VAL A 530 21.93 5.41 -11.87
CA VAL A 530 22.79 6.48 -12.38
C VAL A 530 23.59 6.01 -13.60
N HIS A 531 24.16 4.82 -13.56
CA HIS A 531 24.84 4.24 -14.72
C HIS A 531 23.92 4.15 -15.95
N GLN A 532 22.69 3.66 -15.80
CA GLN A 532 21.74 3.57 -16.92
C GLN A 532 21.43 4.95 -17.53
N ILE A 533 21.28 5.97 -16.69
CA ILE A 533 21.06 7.35 -17.14
C ILE A 533 22.29 7.86 -17.90
N ILE A 534 23.48 7.76 -17.31
CA ILE A 534 24.73 8.20 -17.94
C ILE A 534 24.99 7.47 -19.27
N PHE A 535 24.77 6.16 -19.30
CA PHE A 535 24.90 5.36 -20.51
C PHE A 535 23.94 5.85 -21.61
N ARG A 536 22.67 6.09 -21.25
CA ARG A 536 21.66 6.61 -22.19
C ARG A 536 22.01 7.99 -22.73
N VAL A 537 22.43 8.91 -21.86
CA VAL A 537 22.83 10.27 -22.25
C VAL A 537 24.03 10.22 -23.20
N ALA A 538 25.05 9.42 -22.89
CA ALA A 538 26.22 9.24 -23.74
C ALA A 538 25.85 8.66 -25.12
N GLN A 539 24.93 7.69 -25.15
CA GLN A 539 24.44 7.08 -26.39
C GLN A 539 23.67 8.07 -27.26
N ASP A 540 22.82 8.90 -26.66
CA ASP A 540 22.08 9.94 -27.38
C ASP A 540 23.05 10.95 -28.02
N LEU A 541 24.08 11.39 -27.29
CA LEU A 541 25.12 12.28 -27.82
C LEU A 541 25.90 11.63 -28.97
N GLU A 542 26.13 10.32 -28.93
CA GLU A 542 26.83 9.59 -29.99
C GLU A 542 25.97 9.40 -31.25
N ILE A 543 24.70 9.03 -31.11
CA ILE A 543 23.81 8.75 -32.25
C ILE A 543 23.26 10.04 -32.86
N PHE A 544 22.81 10.96 -32.02
CA PHE A 544 22.01 12.12 -32.45
C PHE A 544 22.78 13.44 -32.36
N GLY A 545 23.95 13.47 -31.72
CA GLY A 545 24.70 14.70 -31.44
C GLY A 545 24.01 15.65 -30.45
N LYS A 546 22.91 15.20 -29.82
CA LYS A 546 22.10 15.95 -28.85
C LYS A 546 21.29 14.99 -27.98
N LEU A 547 20.73 15.50 -26.88
CA LEU A 547 19.86 14.72 -26.01
C LEU A 547 18.44 14.64 -26.59
N SER A 548 17.87 13.44 -26.64
CA SER A 548 16.48 13.24 -27.06
C SER A 548 15.51 13.67 -25.96
N TYR A 549 14.26 13.98 -26.34
CA TYR A 549 13.20 14.32 -25.38
C TYR A 549 13.02 13.23 -24.31
N LYS A 550 13.10 11.94 -24.70
CA LYS A 550 13.01 10.81 -23.77
C LYS A 550 14.11 10.87 -22.70
N THR A 551 15.34 11.19 -23.10
CA THR A 551 16.47 11.30 -22.18
C THR A 551 16.35 12.52 -21.27
N LEU A 552 15.93 13.66 -21.82
CA LEU A 552 15.68 14.87 -21.02
C LEU A 552 14.57 14.64 -19.98
N HIS A 553 13.46 14.03 -20.38
CA HIS A 553 12.36 13.69 -19.47
C HIS A 553 12.78 12.66 -18.41
N MET A 554 13.62 11.69 -18.77
CA MET A 554 14.15 10.73 -17.79
C MET A 554 15.01 11.43 -16.71
N ILE A 555 15.87 12.38 -17.08
CA ILE A 555 16.67 13.16 -16.11
C ILE A 555 15.76 14.04 -15.24
N GLU A 556 14.75 14.66 -15.85
CA GLU A 556 13.75 15.45 -15.12
C GLU A 556 13.09 14.65 -14.00
N GLN A 557 12.74 13.38 -14.23
CA GLN A 557 12.11 12.52 -13.21
C GLN A 557 13.03 12.15 -12.03
N GLU A 558 14.34 12.37 -12.13
CA GLU A 558 15.28 12.14 -11.03
C GLU A 558 15.30 13.28 -10.00
N HIS A 559 14.66 14.41 -10.31
CA HIS A 559 14.65 15.59 -9.46
C HIS A 559 13.21 15.98 -9.09
N GLY A 560 12.87 15.92 -7.80
CA GLY A 560 11.51 16.19 -7.30
C GLY A 560 11.24 17.62 -6.81
N PHE A 561 12.16 18.57 -7.03
CA PHE A 561 12.13 19.87 -6.34
C PHE A 561 11.02 20.82 -6.82
N ASP A 562 10.53 20.67 -8.04
CA ASP A 562 9.46 21.54 -8.55
C ASP A 562 8.13 21.32 -7.81
N GLY A 563 7.85 20.08 -7.40
CA GLY A 563 6.67 19.74 -6.61
C GLY A 563 6.88 19.86 -5.09
N ASN A 564 8.14 19.87 -4.64
CA ASN A 564 8.51 19.84 -3.23
C ASN A 564 9.66 20.83 -2.93
N PRO A 565 9.43 22.15 -3.06
CA PRO A 565 10.49 23.15 -2.91
C PRO A 565 11.02 23.22 -1.47
N LEU A 566 10.21 22.83 -0.48
CA LEU A 566 10.62 22.82 0.92
C LEU A 566 11.83 21.93 1.18
N TYR A 567 12.01 20.83 0.45
CA TYR A 567 13.22 20.02 0.57
C TYR A 567 14.45 20.86 0.25
N ALA A 568 14.47 21.50 -0.92
CA ALA A 568 15.58 22.33 -1.36
C ALA A 568 15.85 23.50 -0.41
N ILE A 569 14.77 24.16 0.07
CA ILE A 569 14.85 25.34 0.92
C ILE A 569 15.33 25.00 2.34
N LEU A 570 14.88 23.87 2.89
CA LEU A 570 15.12 23.52 4.29
C LEU A 570 16.25 22.49 4.49
N GLN A 571 16.82 21.89 3.43
CA GLN A 571 17.85 20.85 3.56
C GLN A 571 19.05 21.27 4.40
N GLU A 572 19.53 22.51 4.26
CA GLU A 572 20.64 23.02 5.06
C GLU A 572 20.19 23.63 6.40
N PRO A 573 19.06 24.38 6.47
CA PRO A 573 18.47 24.84 7.73
C PRO A 573 18.24 23.76 8.80
N ILE A 574 18.06 22.48 8.45
CA ILE A 574 17.90 21.41 9.45
C ILE A 574 19.12 21.27 10.39
N TYR A 575 20.29 21.76 9.99
CA TYR A 575 21.52 21.71 10.78
C TYR A 575 21.76 22.98 11.61
N CYS A 576 20.94 24.01 11.45
CA CYS A 576 21.17 25.30 12.09
C CYS A 576 20.74 25.28 13.56
N GLN A 577 21.72 25.42 14.47
CA GLN A 577 21.50 25.49 15.92
C GLN A 577 22.06 26.81 16.48
N GLY A 578 21.40 27.92 16.13
CA GLY A 578 21.84 29.27 16.52
C GLY A 578 22.96 29.85 15.68
N ALA A 579 23.49 29.13 14.69
CA ALA A 579 24.39 29.67 13.68
C ALA A 579 23.75 29.63 12.29
N PRO A 580 24.07 30.60 11.41
CA PRO A 580 23.60 30.61 10.03
C PRO A 580 24.30 29.53 9.21
N ALA A 581 23.60 29.03 8.20
CA ALA A 581 24.15 28.04 7.29
C ALA A 581 25.21 28.62 6.34
N ARG A 582 24.93 29.82 5.81
CA ARG A 582 25.72 30.60 4.84
C ARG A 582 26.15 29.83 3.60
N TRP A 583 25.34 28.87 3.14
CA TRP A 583 25.70 27.92 2.08
C TRP A 583 26.87 27.03 2.51
N ALA A 584 26.70 26.35 3.64
CA ALA A 584 27.70 25.47 4.24
C ALA A 584 28.19 24.38 3.31
N ALA A 585 27.29 23.77 2.54
CA ALA A 585 27.65 22.78 1.54
C ALA A 585 28.57 23.40 0.48
N LYS A 586 28.20 24.57 -0.07
CA LYS A 586 29.02 25.28 -1.07
C LYS A 586 30.42 25.53 -0.56
N ARG A 587 30.57 26.10 0.65
CA ARG A 587 31.87 26.34 1.27
C ARG A 587 32.67 25.06 1.50
N ALA A 588 32.00 23.97 1.89
CA ALA A 588 32.66 22.69 2.13
C ALA A 588 33.17 22.06 0.82
N PHE A 589 32.44 22.20 -0.29
CA PHE A 589 32.86 21.69 -1.60
C PHE A 589 33.94 22.56 -2.28
N GLU A 590 34.15 23.81 -1.87
CA GLU A 590 35.23 24.67 -2.40
C GLU A 590 36.63 24.07 -2.19
N SER A 591 36.84 23.27 -1.14
CA SER A 591 38.09 22.56 -0.89
C SER A 591 38.20 21.20 -1.58
N GLU A 592 37.23 20.80 -2.40
CA GLU A 592 37.10 19.46 -2.98
C GLU A 592 37.14 19.51 -4.52
N PRO A 593 38.33 19.67 -5.13
CA PRO A 593 38.48 19.96 -6.55
C PRO A 593 37.94 18.87 -7.48
N GLN A 594 37.84 17.62 -7.01
CA GLN A 594 37.28 16.48 -7.75
C GLN A 594 35.78 16.63 -8.07
N PHE A 595 35.06 17.51 -7.38
CA PHE A 595 33.66 17.82 -7.69
C PHE A 595 33.51 19.04 -8.62
N SER A 596 34.60 19.73 -8.97
CA SER A 596 34.56 20.93 -9.81
C SER A 596 34.91 20.59 -11.25
N TRP A 597 33.93 20.74 -12.16
CA TRP A 597 34.20 20.55 -13.60
C TRP A 597 35.29 21.50 -14.11
N ASN A 598 35.33 22.75 -13.65
CA ASN A 598 36.35 23.71 -14.05
C ASN A 598 37.76 23.25 -13.69
N HIS A 599 37.92 22.48 -12.62
CA HIS A 599 39.18 21.84 -12.28
C HIS A 599 39.39 20.56 -13.12
N VAL A 600 38.44 19.64 -13.05
CA VAL A 600 38.55 18.29 -13.66
C VAL A 600 38.74 18.33 -15.17
N LYS A 601 38.16 19.31 -15.88
CA LYS A 601 38.32 19.47 -17.33
C LYS A 601 39.74 19.81 -17.77
N SER A 602 40.57 20.32 -16.86
CA SER A 602 42.00 20.58 -17.10
C SER A 602 42.91 19.38 -16.81
N LEU A 603 42.37 18.33 -16.20
CA LEU A 603 43.11 17.10 -15.87
C LEU A 603 43.02 16.06 -16.99
N SER A 604 43.81 14.98 -16.85
CA SER A 604 43.79 13.80 -17.73
C SER A 604 42.37 13.24 -17.90
N ASP A 605 42.08 12.66 -19.07
CA ASP A 605 40.77 12.06 -19.35
C ASP A 605 40.43 10.82 -18.50
N SER A 606 41.43 10.28 -17.80
CA SER A 606 41.26 9.25 -16.78
C SER A 606 40.75 9.77 -15.44
N GLU A 607 40.79 11.08 -15.19
CA GLU A 607 40.39 11.67 -13.92
C GLU A 607 38.86 11.88 -13.88
N PRO A 608 38.15 11.25 -12.92
CA PRO A 608 36.70 11.34 -12.80
C PRO A 608 36.23 12.71 -12.28
N LEU A 609 35.08 13.16 -12.79
CA LEU A 609 34.29 14.24 -12.17
C LEU A 609 33.32 13.63 -11.17
N TYR A 610 33.49 13.88 -9.87
CA TYR A 610 32.61 13.29 -8.86
C TYR A 610 31.20 13.89 -8.91
N LEU A 611 30.19 13.02 -8.73
CA LEU A 611 28.79 13.39 -8.58
C LEU A 611 28.49 13.79 -7.13
N LEU A 612 27.54 14.70 -6.94
CA LEU A 612 27.14 15.26 -5.65
C LEU A 612 26.21 14.30 -4.87
N GLY A 613 26.05 14.54 -3.57
CA GLY A 613 25.11 13.83 -2.69
C GLY A 613 23.90 14.70 -2.35
N GLU A 614 23.29 14.49 -1.17
CA GLU A 614 22.24 15.38 -0.64
C GLU A 614 22.82 16.76 -0.32
N THR A 615 22.77 17.65 -1.29
CA THR A 615 23.41 18.96 -1.22
C THR A 615 22.63 19.95 -2.05
N MET A 616 22.32 21.10 -1.45
CA MET A 616 21.74 22.23 -2.15
C MET A 616 22.78 23.35 -2.28
N LEU A 617 23.08 23.72 -3.52
CA LEU A 617 24.01 24.80 -3.84
C LEU A 617 23.24 26.05 -4.32
N PRO A 618 23.75 27.28 -4.08
CA PRO A 618 23.03 28.49 -4.45
C PRO A 618 22.71 28.57 -5.95
N GLU A 619 23.60 28.11 -6.82
CA GLU A 619 23.40 28.06 -8.28
C GLU A 619 22.25 27.15 -8.75
N MET A 620 21.78 26.23 -7.89
CA MET A 620 20.64 25.36 -8.21
C MET A 620 19.32 26.15 -8.24
N TYR A 621 19.21 27.25 -7.49
CA TYR A 621 18.05 28.13 -7.51
C TYR A 621 17.96 28.95 -8.80
N ASP A 622 19.05 29.06 -9.57
CA ASP A 622 19.01 29.59 -10.93
C ASP A 622 18.66 28.51 -11.96
N SER A 623 19.09 27.28 -11.71
CA SER A 623 18.96 26.15 -12.65
C SER A 623 17.54 25.57 -12.67
N PHE A 624 16.98 25.23 -11.52
CA PHE A 624 15.67 24.57 -11.39
C PHE A 624 14.52 25.56 -11.57
N ALA A 625 13.61 25.27 -12.49
CA ALA A 625 12.50 26.16 -12.81
C ALA A 625 11.60 26.43 -11.59
N GLY A 626 11.24 25.41 -10.82
CA GLY A 626 10.42 25.54 -9.62
C GLY A 626 11.15 26.18 -8.43
N LEU A 627 12.49 26.26 -8.45
CA LEU A 627 13.27 26.88 -7.37
C LEU A 627 13.60 28.36 -7.60
N ARG A 628 13.57 28.85 -8.85
CA ARG A 628 13.83 30.27 -9.17
C ARG A 628 13.01 31.27 -8.34
N PRO A 629 11.69 31.07 -8.12
CA PRO A 629 10.90 31.98 -7.29
C PRO A 629 11.36 32.05 -5.83
N TRP A 630 12.06 31.02 -5.35
CA TRP A 630 12.51 30.90 -3.96
C TRP A 630 13.94 31.37 -3.74
N LYS A 631 14.65 31.82 -4.79
CA LYS A 631 16.07 32.18 -4.71
C LYS A 631 16.38 33.19 -3.61
N GLU A 632 15.65 34.31 -3.58
CA GLU A 632 15.87 35.36 -2.57
C GLU A 632 15.52 34.87 -1.17
N VAL A 633 14.46 34.06 -1.05
CA VAL A 633 14.04 33.45 0.22
C VAL A 633 15.12 32.50 0.76
N ALA A 634 15.66 31.63 -0.08
CA ALA A 634 16.73 30.71 0.28
C ALA A 634 18.00 31.46 0.72
N HIS A 635 18.36 32.56 0.04
CA HIS A 635 19.46 33.42 0.45
C HIS A 635 19.23 34.06 1.82
N ILE A 636 18.02 34.57 2.08
CA ILE A 636 17.67 35.16 3.37
C ILE A 636 17.80 34.12 4.49
N LEU A 637 17.30 32.90 4.27
CA LEU A 637 17.40 31.81 5.25
C LEU A 637 18.84 31.35 5.47
N ALA A 638 19.65 31.26 4.40
CA ALA A 638 21.05 30.87 4.52
C ALA A 638 21.85 31.86 5.38
N GLU A 639 21.59 33.16 5.27
CA GLU A 639 22.28 34.20 6.04
C GLU A 639 21.69 34.44 7.44
N ASP A 640 20.54 33.85 7.75
CA ASP A 640 19.86 34.08 9.03
C ASP A 640 20.64 33.48 10.19
N ASP A 641 21.05 34.32 11.15
CA ASP A 641 21.80 33.92 12.34
C ASP A 641 20.91 33.72 13.57
N ASN A 642 19.59 33.88 13.44
CA ASN A 642 18.62 33.78 14.52
C ASN A 642 17.82 32.47 14.44
N TRP A 643 18.53 31.35 14.30
CA TRP A 643 17.93 30.02 14.29
C TRP A 643 17.61 29.54 15.70
N THR A 644 16.35 29.19 15.91
CA THR A 644 15.93 28.54 17.14
C THR A 644 16.45 27.10 17.18
N PRO A 645 17.18 26.68 18.23
CA PRO A 645 17.71 25.32 18.32
C PRO A 645 16.61 24.25 18.19
N PRO A 646 16.80 23.24 17.32
CA PRO A 646 15.83 22.16 17.11
C PRO A 646 15.88 21.07 18.19
N PHE A 647 16.91 21.08 19.05
CA PHE A 647 17.12 20.09 20.10
C PHE A 647 17.39 20.76 21.45
N ASP A 648 16.98 20.08 22.54
CA ASP A 648 17.32 20.42 23.92
C ASP A 648 18.28 19.34 24.44
N LEU A 649 19.57 19.65 24.46
CA LEU A 649 20.61 18.70 24.84
C LEU A 649 20.54 18.29 26.31
N GLU A 650 20.07 19.17 27.19
CA GLU A 650 19.90 18.85 28.61
C GLU A 650 18.73 17.89 28.82
N GLN A 651 17.62 18.10 28.11
CA GLN A 651 16.49 17.18 28.12
C GLN A 651 16.84 15.81 27.53
N LEU A 652 17.55 15.77 26.40
CA LEU A 652 17.99 14.53 25.77
C LEU A 652 18.95 13.72 26.66
N ALA A 653 19.84 14.38 27.40
CA ALA A 653 20.78 13.74 28.32
C ALA A 653 20.09 13.08 29.54
N LYS A 654 18.88 13.53 29.89
CA LYS A 654 18.06 12.94 30.97
C LYS A 654 16.85 12.16 30.46
N ASN A 655 16.79 11.87 29.16
CA ASN A 655 15.66 11.15 28.55
C ASN A 655 15.32 9.82 29.27
N GLU A 656 14.03 9.60 29.48
CA GLU A 656 13.49 8.38 30.09
C GLU A 656 12.76 7.49 29.08
N VAL A 657 12.34 8.03 27.93
CA VAL A 657 11.64 7.29 26.87
C VAL A 657 12.58 6.27 26.23
N LYS A 658 12.13 5.04 26.00
CA LYS A 658 12.93 4.03 25.31
C LYS A 658 13.19 4.46 23.86
N VAL A 659 14.45 4.50 23.46
CA VAL A 659 14.86 4.72 22.06
C VAL A 659 15.52 3.46 21.52
N SER A 660 15.00 2.94 20.42
CA SER A 660 15.60 1.83 19.66
C SER A 660 16.01 2.37 18.29
N ALA A 661 17.27 2.24 17.90
CA ALA A 661 17.78 2.86 16.68
C ALA A 661 18.51 1.87 15.78
N VAL A 662 18.23 1.92 14.48
CA VAL A 662 19.06 1.29 13.46
C VAL A 662 20.02 2.32 12.90
N THR A 663 21.31 2.00 12.95
CA THR A 663 22.40 2.84 12.42
C THR A 663 23.15 2.08 11.34
N TYR A 664 23.23 2.68 10.16
CA TYR A 664 23.91 2.08 9.02
C TYR A 664 25.38 2.53 9.01
N TYR A 665 26.30 1.57 8.94
CA TYR A 665 27.74 1.84 9.11
C TYR A 665 28.34 2.65 7.95
N ASP A 666 27.93 2.35 6.72
CA ASP A 666 28.40 3.00 5.49
C ASP A 666 27.34 3.95 4.89
N ASP A 667 26.51 4.57 5.75
CA ASP A 667 25.54 5.56 5.32
C ASP A 667 26.23 6.78 4.69
N MET A 668 25.70 7.22 3.55
CA MET A 668 26.21 8.37 2.81
C MET A 668 25.57 9.69 3.26
N TYR A 669 24.37 9.64 3.83
CA TYR A 669 23.56 10.81 4.17
C TYR A 669 23.69 11.20 5.65
N VAL A 670 23.89 10.21 6.51
CA VAL A 670 24.06 10.42 7.96
C VAL A 670 25.39 9.82 8.40
N ASP A 671 26.37 10.66 8.74
CA ASP A 671 27.68 10.15 9.13
C ASP A 671 27.62 9.28 10.40
N PHE A 672 28.28 8.13 10.32
CA PHE A 672 28.29 7.14 11.40
C PHE A 672 28.83 7.71 12.71
N ASP A 673 29.95 8.44 12.67
CA ASP A 673 30.60 8.93 13.89
C ASP A 673 29.77 10.03 14.57
N LEU A 674 29.13 10.89 13.76
CA LEU A 674 28.15 11.85 14.26
C LEU A 674 26.92 11.16 14.88
N ALA A 675 26.40 10.11 14.24
CA ALA A 675 25.31 9.31 14.80
C ALA A 675 25.70 8.65 16.14
N GLN A 676 26.95 8.18 16.26
CA GLN A 676 27.46 7.63 17.52
C GLN A 676 27.63 8.71 18.61
N ASP A 677 28.05 9.93 18.26
CA ASP A 677 28.10 11.04 19.22
C ASP A 677 26.71 11.36 19.77
N THR A 678 25.70 11.41 18.91
CA THR A 678 24.29 11.57 19.31
C THR A 678 23.83 10.44 20.21
N ALA A 679 24.09 9.19 19.85
CA ALA A 679 23.70 8.03 20.67
C ALA A 679 24.33 8.06 22.08
N ARG A 680 25.56 8.57 22.23
CA ARG A 680 26.18 8.72 23.56
C ARG A 680 25.55 9.82 24.41
N ARG A 681 24.92 10.82 23.78
CA ARG A 681 24.34 11.99 24.46
C ARG A 681 22.88 11.81 24.81
N VAL A 682 22.13 11.02 24.04
CA VAL A 682 20.72 10.74 24.30
C VAL A 682 20.62 9.53 25.25
N LYS A 683 20.10 9.74 26.46
CA LYS A 683 19.90 8.65 27.42
C LYS A 683 18.84 7.66 26.92
N ASN A 684 18.96 6.40 27.33
CA ASN A 684 18.02 5.32 27.04
C ASN A 684 17.91 4.97 25.55
N ILE A 685 19.00 5.10 24.80
CA ILE A 685 19.12 4.60 23.43
C ILE A 685 19.82 3.23 23.40
N GLU A 686 19.29 2.33 22.58
CA GLU A 686 19.99 1.10 22.16
C GLU A 686 20.04 1.02 20.63
N GLN A 687 21.12 0.47 20.10
CA GLN A 687 21.39 0.47 18.67
C GLN A 687 21.52 -0.95 18.09
N TYR A 688 20.93 -1.13 16.91
CA TYR A 688 21.31 -2.14 15.94
C TYR A 688 22.20 -1.46 14.90
N ILE A 689 23.51 -1.73 14.97
CA ILE A 689 24.49 -1.22 14.00
C ILE A 689 24.71 -2.27 12.93
N THR A 690 24.54 -1.90 11.66
CA THR A 690 24.64 -2.86 10.55
C THR A 690 25.35 -2.28 9.34
N ASN A 691 26.08 -3.16 8.63
CA ASN A 691 26.64 -2.90 7.31
C ASN A 691 25.96 -3.74 6.21
N GLN A 692 24.90 -4.48 6.55
CA GLN A 692 24.12 -5.27 5.59
C GLN A 692 23.10 -4.43 4.83
N HIS A 693 22.72 -3.29 5.39
CA HIS A 693 21.74 -2.36 4.83
C HIS A 693 22.33 -0.96 4.66
N GLY A 694 21.82 -0.23 3.67
CA GLY A 694 22.06 1.22 3.50
C GLY A 694 20.95 2.06 4.14
N HIS A 695 20.95 3.36 3.87
CA HIS A 695 20.00 4.32 4.45
C HIS A 695 18.52 3.96 4.22
N ASP A 696 18.23 3.26 3.12
CA ASP A 696 16.91 2.78 2.74
C ASP A 696 16.57 1.38 3.29
N GLY A 697 17.34 0.86 4.26
CA GLY A 697 17.17 -0.46 4.86
C GLY A 697 15.74 -0.76 5.30
N LEU A 698 15.06 0.19 5.94
CA LEU A 698 13.65 0.06 6.35
C LEU A 698 12.72 -0.26 5.16
N ARG A 699 13.02 0.26 3.98
CA ARG A 699 12.22 0.05 2.76
C ARG A 699 12.62 -1.25 2.06
N GLN A 700 13.89 -1.62 2.11
CA GLN A 700 14.45 -2.79 1.42
C GLN A 700 14.19 -4.10 2.16
N ASP A 701 14.32 -4.07 3.49
CA ASP A 701 14.17 -5.24 4.36
C ASP A 701 13.50 -4.83 5.67
N ALA A 702 12.22 -4.50 5.54
CA ALA A 702 11.39 -4.10 6.66
C ALA A 702 11.32 -5.14 7.78
N SER A 703 11.38 -6.44 7.44
CA SER A 703 11.25 -7.51 8.43
C SER A 703 12.47 -7.58 9.34
N ASP A 704 13.68 -7.51 8.78
CA ASP A 704 14.90 -7.44 9.60
C ASP A 704 14.93 -6.16 10.46
N VAL A 705 14.70 -5.00 9.84
CA VAL A 705 14.81 -3.71 10.52
C VAL A 705 13.78 -3.55 11.65
N ILE A 706 12.49 -3.80 11.37
CA ILE A 706 11.44 -3.70 12.39
C ILE A 706 11.58 -4.81 13.44
N GLY A 707 11.89 -6.04 13.02
CA GLY A 707 12.11 -7.16 13.95
C GLY A 707 13.19 -6.87 14.98
N LYS A 708 14.32 -6.27 14.54
CA LYS A 708 15.41 -5.86 15.44
C LYS A 708 15.02 -4.70 16.36
N LEU A 709 14.30 -3.70 15.86
CA LEU A 709 13.81 -2.60 16.69
C LEU A 709 12.87 -3.07 17.80
N ILE A 710 11.97 -4.01 17.48
CA ILE A 710 11.07 -4.64 18.47
C ILE A 710 11.87 -5.43 19.50
N GLN A 711 12.87 -6.21 19.06
CA GLN A 711 13.74 -6.95 19.98
C GLN A 711 14.45 -6.01 20.97
N LEU A 712 15.03 -4.91 20.49
CA LEU A 712 15.68 -3.90 21.32
C LEU A 712 14.68 -3.22 22.29
N SER A 713 13.46 -2.93 21.84
CA SER A 713 12.45 -2.25 22.67
C SER A 713 12.06 -3.05 23.93
N LYS A 714 12.18 -4.39 23.88
CA LYS A 714 11.89 -5.25 25.04
C LYS A 714 12.82 -4.98 26.22
N ARG A 715 14.05 -4.47 25.98
CA ARG A 715 15.09 -4.26 27.01
C ARG A 715 15.37 -5.53 27.82
N GLU A 716 15.33 -6.68 27.13
CA GLU A 716 15.70 -7.97 27.71
C GLU A 716 17.21 -8.15 27.56
N TYR A 717 17.89 -8.33 28.70
CA TYR A 717 19.32 -8.63 28.78
C TYR A 717 19.46 -10.06 29.32
N ASP A 718 20.42 -10.81 28.78
CA ASP A 718 20.84 -12.11 29.33
C ASP A 718 21.69 -11.90 30.60
#